data_AF-A0A5E4XJH5-F1
#
_entry.id   AF-A0A5E4XJH5-F1
#
_cell.length_a   1.000
_cell.length_b   1.000
_cell.length_c   1.000
_cell.angle_alpha   90.00
_cell.angle_beta   90.00
_cell.angle_gamma   90.00
#
_symmetry.space_group_name_H-M   'P 1'
#
loop_
_entity.id
_entity.type
_entity.pdbx_description
1 polymer ?
#
loop_
_entity_poly.entity_id
_entity_poly.type
_entity_poly.pdbx_seq_one_letter_code
_entity_poly.pdbx_strand_id
1 'polypeptide(L)'
;MLIGAQVTTPDGFGPLARGVTYHFVVNAGPTILLAQFDSYGKNTRQPTASLLRLPRDIFEDGLDRNAISVSRSDAADLPPWLEELKGKNIMAIDARRPSGRRSYLEYVQSRLMHLARALDNLDAIFAAPDIDYAINQFANDASPPQNRGRFRFWLLVYLCFGRNMWALLPPFHRLGREEGTYSDVKLGAPSKANGKFHGYAMTPHMVELCVKGYLKYGAAGVTMKVIYTQTMKFIFGCKTRRDEDGCFQYYQPNGEPFPSSRQFRYWVTKEFSLETVQRTRFGSARHRRSLRASNGRYSEEVSNVLEITEFDGYFTSELPKGYIEGRPLPPLCVVVARDNLCGVMAGIGFSFAERASAYRMALFSMAVPKSYFCELFGIELKDDYWICEGLPPHLKLDRGPGSTPTLVRDDNVKPVIRDMVPSWSGQSKATVESSHPRDVKFEGRPSYVLSGLTPVELAKREILRLMGYNHQTDMSARMEIDPDLAYTLPTPHELYKHYSARLRNSGLPVSIAEAVRSFLTPIPVFAKKDGVYLDDRRFDCAELRDTGLLDKIARNSLGSVELQGYMLDLCVRHIWVEVDSTIIRLDAKLKIRDDESLLFVSIEELKQWREARARVNAKFEEHRSAAAAEMMESFEASTGEKWTVGRRKSGPAKKDRQETKEANRHVSGRKSA
;
A
#
# COMPACT_ATOMS: atom_id res chain seq x y z
N MET A 1 -48.63 -42.66 -31.65
CA MET A 1 -48.11 -41.46 -32.34
C MET A 1 -46.58 -41.48 -32.27
N LEU A 2 -45.89 -41.18 -33.38
CA LEU A 2 -44.42 -41.09 -33.44
C LEU A 2 -43.96 -39.65 -33.18
N ILE A 3 -44.41 -39.04 -32.07
CA ILE A 3 -44.02 -37.67 -31.70
C ILE A 3 -42.49 -37.64 -31.51
N GLY A 4 -41.84 -36.67 -32.14
CA GLY A 4 -40.38 -36.52 -32.15
C GLY A 4 -39.65 -37.14 -33.34
N ALA A 5 -40.33 -37.97 -34.15
CA ALA A 5 -39.71 -38.60 -35.31
C ALA A 5 -39.09 -37.57 -36.26
N GLN A 6 -37.90 -37.87 -36.74
CA GLN A 6 -37.16 -36.99 -37.64
C GLN A 6 -37.73 -37.11 -39.04
N VAL A 7 -38.12 -35.98 -39.60
CA VAL A 7 -38.65 -35.81 -40.95
C VAL A 7 -37.58 -35.07 -41.74
N THR A 8 -37.04 -35.73 -42.77
CA THR A 8 -36.00 -35.18 -43.64
C THR A 8 -36.43 -35.26 -45.09
N THR A 9 -35.96 -34.32 -45.90
CA THR A 9 -36.22 -34.29 -47.35
C THR A 9 -34.88 -34.25 -48.09
N PRO A 10 -34.47 -35.35 -48.77
CA PRO A 10 -33.18 -35.43 -49.46
C PRO A 10 -32.99 -34.37 -50.54
N ASP A 11 -34.08 -34.00 -51.23
CA ASP A 11 -34.10 -33.05 -52.35
C ASP A 11 -35.03 -31.84 -52.12
N GLY A 12 -35.61 -31.72 -50.92
CA GLY A 12 -36.67 -30.76 -50.60
C GLY A 12 -38.05 -31.22 -51.05
N PHE A 13 -39.12 -30.79 -50.36
CA PHE A 13 -40.49 -31.13 -50.72
C PHE A 13 -41.50 -30.12 -50.15
N GLY A 14 -42.25 -29.45 -51.03
CA GLY A 14 -43.19 -28.39 -50.63
C GLY A 14 -42.48 -27.29 -49.82
N PRO A 15 -42.92 -26.96 -48.58
CA PRO A 15 -42.24 -25.99 -47.71
C PRO A 15 -41.05 -26.57 -46.92
N LEU A 16 -40.73 -27.86 -47.07
CA LEU A 16 -39.61 -28.51 -46.38
C LEU A 16 -38.32 -28.34 -47.19
N ALA A 17 -37.31 -27.73 -46.55
CA ALA A 17 -36.03 -27.47 -47.18
C ALA A 17 -35.10 -28.69 -47.15
N ARG A 18 -34.31 -28.82 -48.22
CA ARG A 18 -33.24 -29.82 -48.32
C ARG A 18 -32.22 -29.65 -47.19
N GLY A 19 -31.88 -30.75 -46.52
CA GLY A 19 -30.84 -30.76 -45.48
C GLY A 19 -31.25 -30.18 -44.13
N VAL A 20 -32.54 -29.85 -43.93
CA VAL A 20 -33.09 -29.43 -42.63
C VAL A 20 -33.80 -30.62 -41.99
N THR A 21 -33.53 -30.84 -40.69
CA THR A 21 -34.22 -31.85 -39.89
C THR A 21 -35.43 -31.23 -39.20
N TYR A 22 -36.61 -31.74 -39.53
CA TYR A 22 -37.86 -31.40 -38.86
C TYR A 22 -38.25 -32.53 -37.91
N HIS A 23 -39.04 -32.23 -36.89
CA HIS A 23 -39.55 -33.20 -35.92
C HIS A 23 -41.06 -33.26 -35.95
N PHE A 24 -41.62 -34.45 -36.11
CA PHE A 24 -43.07 -34.64 -36.08
C PHE A 24 -43.65 -34.28 -34.71
N VAL A 25 -44.65 -33.41 -34.66
CA VAL A 25 -45.32 -32.99 -33.41
C VAL A 25 -46.65 -33.72 -33.26
N VAL A 26 -47.57 -33.54 -34.21
CA VAL A 26 -48.91 -34.16 -34.17
C VAL A 26 -49.57 -34.13 -35.55
N ASN A 27 -50.48 -35.06 -35.78
CA ASN A 27 -51.43 -35.02 -36.89
C ASN A 27 -52.76 -34.45 -36.37
N ALA A 28 -53.08 -33.22 -36.74
CA ALA A 28 -54.20 -32.45 -36.21
C ALA A 28 -55.47 -32.54 -37.09
N GLY A 29 -55.67 -33.64 -37.82
CA GLY A 29 -56.74 -33.72 -38.81
C GLY A 29 -56.24 -33.27 -40.19
N PRO A 30 -56.72 -32.17 -40.78
CA PRO A 30 -56.31 -31.73 -42.13
C PRO A 30 -54.85 -31.27 -42.23
N THR A 31 -54.11 -31.20 -41.12
CA THR A 31 -52.77 -30.61 -41.06
C THR A 31 -51.82 -31.46 -40.22
N ILE A 32 -50.59 -31.61 -40.70
CA ILE A 32 -49.43 -32.15 -39.98
C ILE A 32 -48.63 -30.98 -39.40
N LEU A 33 -48.30 -31.08 -38.11
CA LEU A 33 -47.44 -30.13 -37.42
C LEU A 33 -46.04 -30.69 -37.28
N LEU A 34 -45.06 -29.89 -37.72
CA LEU A 34 -43.63 -30.20 -37.63
C LEU A 34 -42.91 -29.10 -36.85
N ALA A 35 -41.98 -29.46 -35.99
CA ALA A 35 -41.10 -28.52 -35.30
C ALA A 35 -39.72 -28.50 -35.95
N GLN A 36 -39.20 -27.31 -36.23
CA GLN A 36 -37.80 -27.11 -36.59
C GLN A 36 -37.07 -26.51 -35.39
N PHE A 37 -35.93 -27.09 -35.03
CA PHE A 37 -35.07 -26.54 -33.99
C PHE A 37 -33.81 -25.96 -34.61
N ASP A 38 -33.65 -24.65 -34.52
CA ASP A 38 -32.45 -23.98 -35.02
C ASP A 38 -31.43 -23.86 -33.88
N SER A 39 -30.29 -24.55 -34.03
CA SER A 39 -29.11 -24.27 -33.24
C SER A 39 -28.23 -23.29 -34.03
N TYR A 40 -28.37 -22.00 -33.76
CA TYR A 40 -27.46 -21.00 -34.34
C TYR A 40 -26.04 -21.24 -33.83
N GLY A 41 -25.17 -21.67 -34.74
CA GLY A 41 -23.75 -21.89 -34.49
C GLY A 41 -23.00 -20.60 -34.19
N LYS A 42 -22.04 -20.72 -33.27
CA LYS A 42 -20.98 -19.76 -32.94
C LYS A 42 -21.47 -18.37 -32.49
N ASN A 43 -21.38 -18.18 -31.17
CA ASN A 43 -21.55 -16.94 -30.44
C ASN A 43 -23.01 -16.51 -30.14
N THR A 44 -23.38 -16.75 -28.89
CA THR A 44 -24.29 -15.92 -28.07
C THR A 44 -25.79 -15.86 -28.38
N ARG A 45 -26.39 -16.81 -29.12
CA ARG A 45 -27.87 -16.91 -29.18
C ARG A 45 -28.41 -18.23 -28.61
N GLN A 46 -29.50 -18.13 -27.85
CA GLN A 46 -30.22 -19.27 -27.29
C GLN A 46 -30.90 -20.07 -28.42
N PRO A 47 -31.01 -21.41 -28.30
CA PRO A 47 -31.72 -22.23 -29.28
C PRO A 47 -33.19 -21.79 -29.41
N THR A 48 -33.72 -21.88 -30.63
CA THR A 48 -35.10 -21.47 -30.97
C THR A 48 -35.85 -22.62 -31.65
N ALA A 49 -37.19 -22.56 -31.58
CA ALA A 49 -38.06 -23.52 -32.26
C ALA A 49 -39.08 -22.77 -33.12
N SER A 50 -39.28 -23.27 -34.33
CA SER A 50 -40.29 -22.80 -35.27
C SER A 50 -41.28 -23.92 -35.52
N LEU A 51 -42.58 -23.60 -35.57
CA LEU A 51 -43.65 -24.55 -35.85
C LEU A 51 -44.06 -24.40 -37.32
N LEU A 52 -44.00 -25.49 -38.07
CA LEU A 52 -44.40 -25.56 -39.47
C LEU A 52 -45.71 -26.36 -39.59
N ARG A 53 -46.60 -25.87 -40.45
CA ARG A 53 -47.88 -26.51 -40.78
C ARG A 53 -47.82 -27.01 -42.21
N LEU A 54 -48.16 -28.27 -42.42
CA LEU A 54 -48.22 -28.89 -43.74
C LEU A 54 -49.57 -29.57 -43.92
N PRO A 55 -50.32 -29.33 -45.02
CA PRO A 55 -51.52 -30.09 -45.32
C PRO A 55 -51.25 -31.60 -45.32
N ARG A 56 -52.18 -32.39 -44.76
CA ARG A 56 -51.99 -33.84 -44.58
C ARG A 56 -51.80 -34.56 -45.92
N ASP A 57 -52.62 -34.22 -46.90
CA ASP A 57 -52.57 -34.73 -48.26
C ASP A 57 -51.19 -34.50 -48.90
N ILE A 58 -50.61 -33.31 -48.73
CA ILE A 58 -49.26 -33.01 -49.22
C ILE A 58 -48.22 -33.85 -48.49
N PHE A 59 -48.31 -33.99 -47.16
CA PHE A 59 -47.36 -34.80 -46.41
C PHE A 59 -47.42 -36.29 -46.80
N GLU A 60 -48.62 -36.84 -46.99
CA GLU A 60 -48.82 -38.23 -47.40
C GLU A 60 -48.36 -38.47 -48.85
N ASP A 61 -48.65 -37.55 -49.79
CA ASP A 61 -48.10 -37.59 -51.16
C ASP A 61 -46.56 -37.56 -51.17
N GLY A 62 -45.95 -36.78 -50.26
CA GLY A 62 -44.50 -36.75 -50.09
C GLY A 62 -43.90 -38.06 -49.58
N LEU A 63 -44.63 -38.80 -48.73
CA LEU A 63 -44.23 -40.13 -48.28
C LEU A 63 -44.36 -41.15 -49.42
N ASP A 64 -45.48 -41.14 -50.16
CA ASP A 64 -45.74 -42.06 -51.26
C ASP A 64 -44.71 -41.91 -52.39
N ARG A 65 -44.24 -40.68 -52.64
CA ARG A 65 -43.20 -40.37 -53.62
C ARG A 65 -41.77 -40.63 -53.12
N ASN A 66 -41.59 -41.10 -51.88
CA ASN A 66 -40.29 -41.18 -51.21
C ASN A 66 -39.52 -39.84 -51.15
N ALA A 67 -40.21 -38.72 -51.29
CA ALA A 67 -39.62 -37.37 -51.19
C ALA A 67 -39.44 -36.93 -49.72
N ILE A 68 -40.24 -37.51 -48.81
CA ILE A 68 -40.13 -37.36 -47.36
C ILE A 68 -39.65 -38.69 -46.77
N SER A 69 -38.59 -38.64 -45.97
CA SER A 69 -38.13 -39.77 -45.16
C SER A 69 -38.39 -39.51 -43.69
N VAL A 70 -39.05 -40.47 -43.03
CA VAL A 70 -39.33 -40.43 -41.60
C VAL A 70 -38.48 -41.49 -40.90
N SER A 71 -37.52 -41.06 -40.10
CA SER A 71 -36.75 -41.94 -39.23
C SER A 71 -37.25 -41.82 -37.79
N ARG A 72 -37.31 -42.96 -37.09
CA ARG A 72 -37.50 -42.92 -35.64
C ARG A 72 -36.21 -42.40 -35.04
N SER A 73 -36.25 -41.22 -34.44
CA SER A 73 -35.23 -40.83 -33.48
C SER A 73 -35.31 -41.77 -32.29
N ASP A 74 -34.18 -42.10 -31.67
CA ASP A 74 -34.19 -42.67 -30.32
C ASP A 74 -34.94 -41.69 -29.41
N ALA A 75 -36.22 -41.98 -29.15
CA ALA A 75 -37.17 -41.00 -28.61
C ALA A 75 -36.83 -40.51 -27.18
N ALA A 76 -35.73 -40.99 -26.59
CA ALA A 76 -35.22 -40.60 -25.28
C ALA A 76 -33.99 -39.67 -25.33
N ASP A 77 -33.53 -39.27 -26.52
CA ASP A 77 -32.31 -38.47 -26.66
C ASP A 77 -32.46 -37.00 -26.30
N LEU A 78 -31.35 -36.40 -25.87
CA LEU A 78 -31.26 -34.99 -25.61
C LEU A 78 -31.23 -34.20 -26.94
N PRO A 79 -31.72 -32.94 -26.97
CA PRO A 79 -31.65 -32.11 -28.16
C PRO A 79 -30.21 -31.86 -28.65
N PRO A 80 -30.01 -31.44 -29.92
CA PRO A 80 -28.67 -31.29 -30.52
C PRO A 80 -27.68 -30.40 -29.75
N TRP A 81 -28.16 -29.38 -29.02
CA TRP A 81 -27.30 -28.52 -28.19
C TRP A 81 -26.87 -29.15 -26.85
N LEU A 82 -27.42 -30.31 -26.50
CA LEU A 82 -27.10 -31.09 -25.32
C LEU A 82 -26.49 -32.46 -25.65
N GLU A 83 -26.12 -32.72 -26.91
CA GLU A 83 -25.55 -34.00 -27.37
C GLU A 83 -24.35 -34.45 -26.50
N GLU A 84 -23.50 -33.50 -26.08
CA GLU A 84 -22.35 -33.77 -25.20
C GLU A 84 -22.71 -34.35 -23.82
N LEU A 85 -23.98 -34.25 -23.40
CA LEU A 85 -24.50 -34.76 -22.15
C LEU A 85 -25.21 -36.12 -22.30
N LYS A 86 -25.39 -36.61 -23.53
CA LYS A 86 -26.03 -37.90 -23.79
C LYS A 86 -25.28 -39.02 -23.07
N GLY A 87 -26.02 -39.88 -22.36
CA GLY A 87 -25.47 -40.98 -21.53
C GLY A 87 -24.76 -40.55 -20.23
N LYS A 88 -24.63 -39.26 -19.93
CA LYS A 88 -23.97 -38.78 -18.70
C LYS A 88 -24.98 -38.59 -17.57
N ASN A 89 -24.53 -38.81 -16.34
CA ASN A 89 -25.32 -38.50 -15.14
C ASN A 89 -25.28 -36.99 -14.85
N ILE A 90 -26.29 -36.25 -15.33
CA ILE A 90 -26.39 -34.79 -15.20
C ILE A 90 -26.44 -34.36 -13.73
N MET A 91 -27.07 -35.13 -12.84
CA MET A 91 -27.13 -34.83 -11.41
C MET A 91 -25.76 -34.91 -10.74
N ALA A 92 -24.95 -35.91 -11.09
CA ALA A 92 -23.58 -36.03 -10.60
C ALA A 92 -22.68 -34.90 -11.12
N ILE A 93 -22.91 -34.42 -12.36
CA ILE A 93 -22.22 -33.24 -12.90
C ILE A 93 -22.60 -31.98 -12.11
N ASP A 94 -23.88 -31.79 -11.81
CA ASP A 94 -24.37 -30.63 -11.08
C ASP A 94 -23.85 -30.60 -9.63
N ALA A 95 -23.79 -31.75 -8.95
CA ALA A 95 -23.28 -31.88 -7.59
C ALA A 95 -21.81 -31.49 -7.43
N ARG A 96 -21.00 -31.54 -8.51
CA ARG A 96 -19.58 -31.18 -8.51
C ARG A 96 -19.33 -29.70 -8.81
N ARG A 97 -20.38 -28.87 -8.97
CA ARG A 97 -20.22 -27.46 -9.31
C ARG A 97 -19.78 -26.64 -8.09
N PRO A 98 -18.72 -25.82 -8.20
CA PRO A 98 -18.14 -25.09 -7.06
C PRO A 98 -19.01 -23.94 -6.54
N SER A 99 -19.95 -23.41 -7.34
CA SER A 99 -21.00 -22.49 -6.86
C SER A 99 -22.18 -22.47 -7.84
N GLY A 100 -23.35 -22.92 -7.38
CA GLY A 100 -24.59 -22.84 -8.14
C GLY A 100 -25.67 -22.19 -7.27
N ARG A 101 -26.13 -20.99 -7.62
CA ARG A 101 -27.27 -20.35 -6.93
C ARG A 101 -28.57 -21.16 -7.06
N ARG A 102 -28.64 -22.03 -8.08
CA ARG A 102 -29.75 -22.91 -8.41
C ARG A 102 -29.23 -24.19 -9.07
N SER A 103 -29.73 -25.34 -8.66
CA SER A 103 -29.36 -26.65 -9.23
C SER A 103 -29.95 -26.83 -10.64
N TYR A 104 -29.32 -27.66 -11.47
CA TYR A 104 -29.87 -28.04 -12.78
C TYR A 104 -31.24 -28.70 -12.64
N LEU A 105 -31.45 -29.49 -11.58
CA LEU A 105 -32.75 -30.10 -11.29
C LEU A 105 -33.82 -29.04 -11.02
N GLU A 106 -33.54 -28.07 -10.13
CA GLU A 106 -34.45 -26.97 -9.84
C GLU A 106 -34.77 -26.14 -11.09
N TYR A 107 -33.81 -25.98 -12.01
CA TYR A 107 -34.00 -25.27 -13.27
C TYR A 107 -34.99 -25.99 -14.18
N VAL A 108 -34.79 -27.29 -14.43
CA VAL A 108 -35.66 -28.05 -15.33
C VAL A 108 -37.04 -28.28 -14.74
N GLN A 109 -37.15 -28.53 -13.43
CA GLN A 109 -38.43 -28.71 -12.73
C GLN A 109 -39.29 -27.45 -12.79
N SER A 110 -38.69 -26.27 -12.63
CA SER A 110 -39.43 -25.01 -12.75
C SER A 110 -39.91 -24.72 -14.16
N ARG A 111 -39.13 -25.07 -15.19
CA ARG A 111 -39.61 -24.97 -16.57
C ARG A 111 -40.78 -25.92 -16.82
N LEU A 112 -40.68 -27.15 -16.33
CA LEU A 112 -41.75 -28.13 -16.44
C LEU A 112 -43.02 -27.68 -15.70
N MET A 113 -42.88 -27.07 -14.53
CA MET A 113 -43.99 -26.51 -13.76
C MET A 113 -44.73 -25.41 -14.53
N HIS A 114 -44.00 -24.54 -15.25
CA HIS A 114 -44.63 -23.54 -16.13
C HIS A 114 -45.37 -24.18 -17.31
N LEU A 115 -44.88 -25.32 -17.83
CA LEU A 115 -45.51 -26.02 -18.95
C LEU A 115 -46.73 -26.85 -18.55
N ALA A 116 -46.88 -27.22 -17.26
CA ALA A 116 -47.89 -28.18 -16.80
C ALA A 116 -49.31 -27.89 -17.34
N ARG A 117 -49.80 -26.66 -17.19
CA ARG A 117 -51.14 -26.26 -17.67
C ARG A 117 -51.29 -26.39 -19.19
N ALA A 118 -50.24 -26.11 -19.96
CA ALA A 118 -50.26 -26.28 -21.41
C ALA A 118 -50.24 -27.76 -21.81
N LEU A 119 -49.50 -28.60 -21.05
CA LEU A 119 -49.44 -30.04 -21.26
C LEU A 119 -50.79 -30.73 -20.98
N ASP A 120 -51.55 -30.23 -20.01
CA ASP A 120 -52.91 -30.72 -19.70
C ASP A 120 -53.95 -30.34 -20.77
N ASN A 121 -53.64 -29.37 -21.63
CA ASN A 121 -54.57 -28.81 -22.63
C ASN A 121 -54.04 -28.97 -24.08
N LEU A 122 -53.16 -29.94 -24.33
CA LEU A 122 -52.53 -30.12 -25.66
C LEU A 122 -53.53 -30.31 -26.80
N ASP A 123 -54.59 -31.08 -26.58
CA ASP A 123 -55.59 -31.34 -27.62
C ASP A 123 -56.32 -30.05 -28.02
N ALA A 124 -56.67 -29.20 -27.04
CA ALA A 124 -57.26 -27.90 -27.28
C ALA A 124 -56.28 -26.93 -27.98
N ILE A 125 -55.00 -26.96 -27.60
CA ILE A 125 -53.95 -26.16 -28.23
C ILE A 125 -53.78 -26.54 -29.70
N PHE A 126 -53.72 -27.84 -30.01
CA PHE A 126 -53.51 -28.32 -31.38
C PHE A 126 -54.75 -28.23 -32.27
N ALA A 127 -55.95 -28.16 -31.68
CA ALA A 127 -57.19 -27.88 -32.41
C ALA A 127 -57.42 -26.39 -32.71
N ALA A 128 -56.63 -25.49 -32.10
CA ALA A 128 -56.80 -24.05 -32.28
C ALA A 128 -56.45 -23.58 -33.71
N PRO A 129 -57.19 -22.61 -34.28
CA PRO A 129 -56.86 -22.02 -35.58
C PRO A 129 -55.44 -21.41 -35.60
N ASP A 130 -55.08 -20.70 -34.53
CA ASP A 130 -53.75 -20.18 -34.28
C ASP A 130 -53.10 -20.83 -33.05
N ILE A 131 -52.40 -21.93 -33.29
CA ILE A 131 -51.64 -22.70 -32.29
C ILE A 131 -50.57 -21.85 -31.62
N ASP A 132 -49.94 -20.95 -32.36
CA ASP A 132 -48.88 -20.10 -31.81
C ASP A 132 -49.46 -19.10 -30.81
N TYR A 133 -50.59 -18.49 -31.15
CA TYR A 133 -51.36 -17.66 -30.23
C TYR A 133 -51.88 -18.45 -29.03
N ALA A 134 -52.39 -19.67 -29.23
CA ALA A 134 -52.87 -20.54 -28.16
C ALA A 134 -51.77 -20.86 -27.15
N ILE A 135 -50.57 -21.25 -27.61
CA ILE A 135 -49.41 -21.49 -26.73
C ILE A 135 -48.98 -20.20 -26.03
N ASN A 136 -49.02 -19.06 -26.74
CA ASN A 136 -48.64 -17.77 -26.17
C ASN A 136 -49.57 -17.31 -25.04
N GLN A 137 -50.85 -17.70 -25.02
CA GLN A 137 -51.75 -17.41 -23.90
C GLN A 137 -51.27 -18.11 -22.62
N PHE A 138 -50.95 -19.40 -22.68
CA PHE A 138 -50.39 -20.13 -21.53
C PHE A 138 -49.06 -19.54 -21.04
N ALA A 139 -48.25 -18.97 -21.93
CA ALA A 139 -47.04 -18.27 -21.55
C ALA A 139 -47.32 -16.99 -20.75
N ASN A 140 -48.35 -16.21 -21.12
CA ASN A 140 -48.74 -15.00 -20.41
C ASN A 140 -49.40 -15.32 -19.05
N ASP A 141 -50.18 -16.41 -18.98
CA ASP A 141 -50.94 -16.84 -17.80
C ASP A 141 -50.09 -17.61 -16.77
N ALA A 142 -48.87 -18.02 -17.15
CA ALA A 142 -47.92 -18.61 -16.22
C ALA A 142 -47.59 -17.63 -15.08
N SER A 143 -47.30 -18.15 -13.88
CA SER A 143 -46.86 -17.32 -12.74
C SER A 143 -45.42 -17.65 -12.35
N PRO A 144 -44.45 -16.73 -12.55
CA PRO A 144 -44.59 -15.44 -13.24
C PRO A 144 -44.78 -15.61 -14.76
N PRO A 145 -45.28 -14.57 -15.47
CA PRO A 145 -45.44 -14.61 -16.92
C PRO A 145 -44.14 -14.95 -17.63
N GLN A 146 -44.20 -15.82 -18.62
CA GLN A 146 -43.04 -16.32 -19.37
C GLN A 146 -42.93 -15.67 -20.73
N ASN A 147 -41.70 -15.60 -21.26
CA ASN A 147 -41.48 -15.13 -22.62
C ASN A 147 -42.10 -16.13 -23.63
N ARG A 148 -42.99 -15.62 -24.49
CA ARG A 148 -43.74 -16.37 -25.51
C ARG A 148 -42.88 -17.31 -26.36
N GLY A 149 -41.78 -16.80 -26.93
CA GLY A 149 -40.88 -17.59 -27.77
C GLY A 149 -40.15 -18.68 -26.98
N ARG A 150 -39.68 -18.38 -25.76
CA ARG A 150 -39.04 -19.36 -24.89
C ARG A 150 -40.01 -20.45 -24.42
N PHE A 151 -41.24 -20.08 -24.11
CA PHE A 151 -42.27 -21.01 -23.68
C PHE A 151 -42.64 -21.99 -24.80
N ARG A 152 -42.89 -21.49 -26.01
CA ARG A 152 -43.09 -22.31 -27.22
C ARG A 152 -41.91 -23.26 -27.44
N PHE A 153 -40.69 -22.75 -27.37
CA PHE A 153 -39.48 -23.55 -27.49
C PHE A 153 -39.44 -24.68 -26.46
N TRP A 154 -39.68 -24.39 -25.17
CA TRP A 154 -39.70 -25.41 -24.12
C TRP A 154 -40.77 -26.48 -24.36
N LEU A 155 -41.99 -26.07 -24.75
CA LEU A 155 -43.08 -26.99 -25.03
C LEU A 155 -42.74 -27.95 -26.18
N LEU A 156 -42.26 -27.41 -27.31
CA LEU A 156 -41.91 -28.21 -28.48
C LEU A 156 -40.72 -29.14 -28.21
N VAL A 157 -39.68 -28.65 -27.53
CA VAL A 157 -38.54 -29.48 -27.12
C VAL A 157 -38.99 -30.61 -26.19
N TYR A 158 -39.83 -30.31 -25.20
CA TYR A 158 -40.32 -31.33 -24.29
C TYR A 158 -41.13 -32.41 -25.01
N LEU A 159 -42.00 -32.02 -25.96
CA LEU A 159 -42.81 -32.97 -26.72
C LEU A 159 -41.99 -33.82 -27.70
N CYS A 160 -41.06 -33.21 -28.45
CA CYS A 160 -40.29 -33.91 -29.48
C CYS A 160 -39.16 -34.79 -28.92
N PHE A 161 -38.68 -34.54 -27.70
CA PHE A 161 -37.58 -35.30 -27.08
C PHE A 161 -38.07 -36.14 -25.90
N GLY A 162 -39.13 -36.92 -26.14
CA GLY A 162 -39.57 -37.99 -25.24
C GLY A 162 -40.17 -37.56 -23.90
N ARG A 163 -40.60 -36.30 -23.77
CA ARG A 163 -41.05 -35.72 -22.49
C ARG A 163 -39.98 -35.84 -21.39
N ASN A 164 -38.71 -35.83 -21.79
CA ASN A 164 -37.57 -35.85 -20.90
C ASN A 164 -37.36 -34.45 -20.30
N MET A 165 -37.44 -34.32 -18.98
CA MET A 165 -37.22 -33.02 -18.31
C MET A 165 -35.82 -32.44 -18.60
N TRP A 166 -34.81 -33.31 -18.81
CA TRP A 166 -33.44 -32.88 -19.08
C TRP A 166 -33.27 -32.25 -20.47
N ALA A 167 -34.20 -32.47 -21.40
CA ALA A 167 -34.23 -31.77 -22.68
C ALA A 167 -34.44 -30.25 -22.50
N LEU A 168 -35.05 -29.84 -21.38
CA LEU A 168 -35.26 -28.43 -21.03
C LEU A 168 -34.01 -27.75 -20.46
N LEU A 169 -32.89 -28.45 -20.29
CA LEU A 169 -31.66 -27.88 -19.73
C LEU A 169 -31.01 -26.90 -20.74
N PRO A 170 -30.64 -25.69 -20.32
CA PRO A 170 -29.78 -24.82 -21.13
C PRO A 170 -28.40 -25.45 -21.39
N PRO A 171 -27.67 -25.08 -22.45
CA PRO A 171 -26.31 -25.57 -22.72
C PRO A 171 -25.27 -24.92 -21.77
N PHE A 172 -25.47 -25.01 -20.46
CA PHE A 172 -24.59 -24.44 -19.42
C PHE A 172 -23.17 -25.00 -19.50
N HIS A 173 -23.01 -26.25 -19.96
CA HIS A 173 -21.71 -26.89 -20.17
C HIS A 173 -20.86 -26.22 -21.28
N ARG A 174 -21.47 -25.39 -22.12
CA ARG A 174 -20.78 -24.60 -23.16
C ARG A 174 -20.53 -23.15 -22.75
N LEU A 175 -21.01 -22.71 -21.57
CA LEU A 175 -20.75 -21.36 -21.07
C LEU A 175 -19.36 -21.29 -20.42
N GLY A 176 -18.61 -20.21 -20.72
CA GLY A 176 -17.29 -19.96 -20.12
C GLY A 176 -16.12 -20.71 -20.77
N ARG A 177 -16.35 -21.39 -21.91
CA ARG A 177 -15.34 -22.16 -22.67
C ARG A 177 -14.57 -21.35 -23.73
N GLU A 178 -14.50 -20.02 -23.62
CA GLU A 178 -13.55 -19.25 -24.44
C GLU A 178 -12.24 -19.02 -23.67
N GLU A 179 -11.43 -20.07 -23.58
CA GLU A 179 -9.98 -19.87 -23.56
C GLU A 179 -9.55 -19.51 -24.99
N GLY A 180 -9.78 -18.27 -25.43
CA GLY A 180 -9.42 -17.96 -26.81
C GLY A 180 -9.98 -16.69 -27.42
N THR A 181 -9.74 -15.54 -26.80
CA THR A 181 -9.27 -14.32 -27.49
C THR A 181 -9.00 -13.27 -26.41
N TYR A 182 -7.72 -12.95 -26.20
CA TYR A 182 -7.37 -11.79 -25.38
C TYR A 182 -7.83 -10.56 -26.15
N SER A 183 -8.93 -9.96 -25.71
CA SER A 183 -9.38 -8.65 -26.20
C SER A 183 -8.28 -7.63 -25.91
N ASP A 184 -7.92 -6.79 -26.88
CA ASP A 184 -7.03 -5.64 -26.67
C ASP A 184 -7.62 -4.62 -25.68
N VAL A 185 -8.94 -4.66 -25.50
CA VAL A 185 -9.68 -3.83 -24.55
C VAL A 185 -9.79 -4.52 -23.19
N LYS A 186 -9.60 -3.75 -22.12
CA LYS A 186 -9.82 -4.22 -20.75
C LYS A 186 -11.22 -4.80 -20.55
N LEU A 187 -11.28 -6.05 -20.12
CA LEU A 187 -12.51 -6.75 -19.74
C LEU A 187 -12.90 -6.42 -18.29
N GLY A 188 -14.22 -6.39 -18.03
CA GLY A 188 -14.80 -6.14 -16.71
C GLY A 188 -15.52 -4.80 -16.59
N ALA A 189 -15.86 -4.39 -15.36
CA ALA A 189 -16.58 -3.16 -15.12
C ALA A 189 -15.75 -1.93 -15.57
N PRO A 190 -16.34 -1.01 -16.36
CA PRO A 190 -15.65 0.20 -16.82
C PRO A 190 -15.26 1.10 -15.65
N SER A 191 -14.20 1.89 -15.82
CA SER A 191 -13.82 2.89 -14.82
C SER A 191 -14.87 4.01 -14.80
N LYS A 192 -15.44 4.29 -13.62
CA LYS A 192 -16.33 5.44 -13.46
C LYS A 192 -15.56 6.77 -13.51
N ALA A 193 -14.36 6.79 -12.92
CA ALA A 193 -13.53 7.99 -12.86
C ALA A 193 -12.84 8.30 -14.20
N ASN A 194 -12.31 7.28 -14.87
CA ASN A 194 -11.41 7.48 -16.01
C ASN A 194 -12.03 7.05 -17.36
N GLY A 195 -13.34 6.73 -17.37
CA GLY A 195 -14.07 6.36 -18.57
C GLY A 195 -14.00 4.88 -18.98
N LYS A 196 -14.79 4.55 -20.01
CA LYS A 196 -15.07 3.17 -20.46
C LYS A 196 -13.83 2.41 -20.94
N PHE A 197 -12.89 3.09 -21.57
CA PHE A 197 -11.72 2.48 -22.22
C PHE A 197 -10.45 2.52 -21.35
N HIS A 198 -10.55 2.93 -20.08
CA HIS A 198 -9.37 3.11 -19.23
C HIS A 198 -8.84 1.81 -18.60
N GLY A 199 -7.55 1.55 -18.85
CA GLY A 199 -6.74 0.45 -18.30
C GLY A 199 -6.43 -0.62 -19.35
N TYR A 200 -5.55 -1.56 -18.99
CA TYR A 200 -5.02 -2.55 -19.93
C TYR A 200 -5.75 -3.90 -19.85
N ALA A 201 -5.80 -4.60 -20.97
CA ALA A 201 -6.20 -5.99 -21.05
C ALA A 201 -5.18 -6.89 -20.33
N MET A 202 -5.65 -7.95 -19.68
CA MET A 202 -4.78 -8.89 -18.96
C MET A 202 -4.16 -9.90 -19.93
N THR A 203 -2.91 -9.66 -20.34
CA THR A 203 -2.12 -10.61 -21.13
C THR A 203 -1.48 -11.69 -20.24
N PRO A 204 -1.14 -12.88 -20.78
CA PRO A 204 -0.44 -13.93 -20.04
C PRO A 204 0.83 -13.43 -19.35
N HIS A 205 1.65 -12.66 -20.07
CA HIS A 205 2.88 -12.06 -19.54
C HIS A 205 2.59 -11.13 -18.35
N MET A 206 1.53 -10.32 -18.41
CA MET A 206 1.17 -9.46 -17.27
C MET A 206 0.68 -10.27 -16.06
N VAL A 207 -0.01 -11.39 -16.28
CA VAL A 207 -0.39 -12.33 -15.21
C VAL A 207 0.85 -12.92 -14.54
N GLU A 208 1.83 -13.38 -15.33
CA GLU A 208 3.11 -13.90 -14.81
C GLU A 208 3.85 -12.87 -13.95
N LEU A 209 3.90 -11.60 -14.39
CA LEU A 209 4.50 -10.52 -13.60
C LEU A 209 3.74 -10.26 -12.28
N CYS A 210 2.41 -10.36 -12.29
CA CYS A 210 1.59 -10.26 -11.07
C CYS A 210 1.94 -11.38 -10.08
N VAL A 211 2.01 -12.61 -10.58
CA VAL A 211 2.35 -13.81 -9.79
C VAL A 211 3.77 -13.70 -9.24
N LYS A 212 4.74 -13.29 -10.07
CA LYS A 212 6.13 -13.02 -9.66
C LYS A 212 6.21 -11.98 -8.54
N GLY A 213 5.42 -10.91 -8.63
CA GLY A 213 5.34 -9.91 -7.58
C GLY A 213 4.75 -10.42 -6.27
N TYR A 214 3.69 -11.22 -6.36
CA TYR A 214 3.13 -11.87 -5.18
C TYR A 214 4.11 -12.83 -4.53
N LEU A 215 4.83 -13.64 -5.30
CA LEU A 215 5.83 -14.58 -4.77
C LEU A 215 7.03 -13.86 -4.14
N LYS A 216 7.48 -12.74 -4.73
CA LYS A 216 8.64 -11.98 -4.25
C LYS A 216 8.36 -11.17 -3.00
N TYR A 217 7.18 -10.56 -2.92
CA TYR A 217 6.83 -9.59 -1.86
C TYR A 217 5.79 -10.12 -0.87
N GLY A 218 5.17 -11.27 -1.17
CA GLY A 218 4.22 -11.93 -0.30
C GLY A 218 4.90 -12.59 0.89
N ALA A 219 4.67 -12.04 2.08
CA ALA A 219 5.12 -12.62 3.33
C ALA A 219 4.02 -12.51 4.40
N ALA A 220 4.19 -13.27 5.49
CA ALA A 220 3.30 -13.20 6.64
C ALA A 220 3.26 -11.77 7.20
N GLY A 221 2.06 -11.22 7.40
CA GLY A 221 1.84 -9.86 7.88
C GLY A 221 1.79 -8.78 6.79
N VAL A 222 2.19 -9.08 5.55
CA VAL A 222 2.19 -8.09 4.46
C VAL A 222 0.79 -7.98 3.81
N THR A 223 0.29 -6.76 3.66
CA THR A 223 -1.03 -6.52 3.06
C THR A 223 -0.99 -6.61 1.54
N MET A 224 -2.11 -6.99 0.90
CA MET A 224 -2.21 -7.06 -0.56
C MET A 224 -1.94 -5.70 -1.22
N LYS A 225 -2.25 -4.60 -0.53
CA LYS A 225 -1.97 -3.24 -0.98
C LYS A 225 -0.45 -3.00 -1.06
N VAL A 226 0.30 -3.40 -0.02
CA VAL A 226 1.77 -3.27 -0.01
C VAL A 226 2.41 -4.13 -1.10
N ILE A 227 1.97 -5.38 -1.25
CA ILE A 227 2.46 -6.28 -2.31
C ILE A 227 2.22 -5.65 -3.68
N TYR A 228 1.00 -5.14 -3.92
CA TYR A 228 0.67 -4.45 -5.17
C TYR A 228 1.57 -3.23 -5.40
N THR A 229 1.72 -2.33 -4.41
CA THR A 229 2.58 -1.14 -4.52
C THR A 229 4.03 -1.49 -4.85
N GLN A 230 4.60 -2.50 -4.18
CA GLN A 230 5.96 -2.97 -4.45
C GLN A 230 6.08 -3.59 -5.84
N THR A 231 5.09 -4.38 -6.24
CA THR A 231 5.03 -4.99 -7.58
C THR A 231 4.95 -3.92 -8.67
N MET A 232 4.09 -2.90 -8.51
CA MET A 232 3.97 -1.80 -9.44
C MET A 232 5.29 -1.02 -9.61
N LYS A 233 5.97 -0.72 -8.51
CA LYS A 233 7.21 0.06 -8.51
C LYS A 233 8.40 -0.73 -9.04
N PHE A 234 8.61 -1.95 -8.55
CA PHE A 234 9.86 -2.69 -8.74
C PHE A 234 9.79 -3.78 -9.83
N ILE A 235 8.61 -4.21 -10.24
CA ILE A 235 8.44 -5.23 -11.29
C ILE A 235 7.89 -4.59 -12.56
N PHE A 236 6.81 -3.82 -12.45
CA PHE A 236 6.24 -3.11 -13.60
C PHE A 236 6.96 -1.78 -13.92
N GLY A 237 7.88 -1.33 -13.06
CA GLY A 237 8.65 -0.10 -13.27
C GLY A 237 7.79 1.17 -13.32
N CYS A 238 6.56 1.12 -12.78
CA CYS A 238 5.66 2.27 -12.81
C CYS A 238 6.17 3.40 -11.93
N LYS A 239 6.05 4.62 -12.46
CA LYS A 239 6.24 5.88 -11.74
C LYS A 239 4.89 6.47 -11.37
N THR A 240 4.89 7.45 -10.49
CA THR A 240 3.70 8.18 -10.08
C THR A 240 3.73 9.61 -10.60
N ARG A 241 2.57 10.14 -10.97
CA ARG A 241 2.32 11.55 -11.29
C ARG A 241 1.07 12.01 -10.56
N ARG A 242 0.85 13.33 -10.47
CA ARG A 242 -0.43 13.90 -10.06
C ARG A 242 -1.27 14.18 -11.32
N ASP A 243 -2.58 14.00 -11.23
CA ASP A 243 -3.52 14.48 -12.25
C ASP A 243 -3.98 15.92 -11.94
N GLU A 244 -4.90 16.45 -12.77
CA GLU A 244 -5.48 17.79 -12.64
C GLU A 244 -6.21 17.98 -11.29
N ASP A 245 -6.73 16.89 -10.72
CA ASP A 245 -7.41 16.85 -9.42
C ASP A 245 -6.44 16.60 -8.25
N GLY A 246 -5.13 16.55 -8.50
CA GLY A 246 -4.09 16.31 -7.48
C GLY A 246 -3.92 14.83 -7.06
N CYS A 247 -4.65 13.90 -7.65
CA CYS A 247 -4.61 12.48 -7.30
C CYS A 247 -3.33 11.81 -7.82
N PHE A 248 -2.77 10.88 -7.04
CA PHE A 248 -1.64 10.06 -7.48
C PHE A 248 -2.07 8.98 -8.48
N GLN A 249 -1.54 9.08 -9.70
CA GLN A 249 -1.74 8.11 -10.77
C GLN A 249 -0.44 7.39 -11.12
N TYR A 250 -0.53 6.08 -11.37
CA TYR A 250 0.56 5.32 -11.95
C TYR A 250 0.65 5.56 -13.46
N TYR A 251 1.88 5.68 -13.96
CA TYR A 251 2.19 5.60 -15.38
C TYR A 251 3.47 4.78 -15.59
N GLN A 252 3.59 4.14 -16.74
CA GLN A 252 4.78 3.38 -17.11
C GLN A 252 5.59 4.22 -18.12
N PRO A 253 6.88 4.56 -17.85
CA PRO A 253 7.66 5.46 -18.69
C PRO A 253 7.91 5.03 -20.14
N ASN A 254 7.96 3.72 -20.40
CA ASN A 254 8.14 3.08 -21.70
C ASN A 254 6.80 2.77 -22.41
N GLY A 255 5.65 3.12 -21.82
CA GLY A 255 4.33 2.82 -22.36
C GLY A 255 3.89 1.35 -22.20
N GLU A 256 4.56 0.54 -21.38
CA GLU A 256 4.19 -0.86 -21.18
C GLU A 256 2.89 -1.03 -20.37
N PRO A 257 2.08 -2.07 -20.65
CA PRO A 257 0.82 -2.31 -19.95
C PRO A 257 1.05 -2.75 -18.50
N PHE A 258 0.17 -2.32 -17.60
CA PHE A 258 0.22 -2.66 -16.18
C PHE A 258 -1.16 -2.91 -15.56
N PRO A 259 -1.25 -3.74 -14.49
CA PRO A 259 -2.53 -4.17 -13.95
C PRO A 259 -3.11 -3.13 -12.99
N SER A 260 -4.44 -3.00 -12.96
CA SER A 260 -5.13 -2.34 -11.85
C SER A 260 -5.10 -3.19 -10.58
N SER A 261 -5.24 -2.57 -9.40
CA SER A 261 -5.26 -3.27 -8.12
C SER A 261 -6.28 -4.43 -8.06
N ARG A 262 -7.46 -4.24 -8.68
CA ARG A 262 -8.50 -5.29 -8.77
C ARG A 262 -8.07 -6.46 -9.67
N GLN A 263 -7.48 -6.17 -10.82
CA GLN A 263 -6.95 -7.19 -11.73
C GLN A 263 -5.83 -7.98 -11.06
N PHE A 264 -4.87 -7.30 -10.43
CA PHE A 264 -3.79 -7.93 -9.67
C PHE A 264 -4.34 -8.88 -8.61
N ARG A 265 -5.25 -8.41 -7.76
CA ARG A 265 -5.87 -9.23 -6.71
C ARG A 265 -6.61 -10.43 -7.30
N TYR A 266 -7.37 -10.24 -8.37
CA TYR A 266 -8.13 -11.32 -9.02
C TYR A 266 -7.22 -12.43 -9.50
N TRP A 267 -6.18 -12.11 -10.27
CA TRP A 267 -5.27 -13.11 -10.84
C TRP A 267 -4.41 -13.81 -9.80
N VAL A 268 -3.90 -13.09 -8.80
CA VAL A 268 -3.19 -13.70 -7.67
C VAL A 268 -4.10 -14.65 -6.90
N THR A 269 -5.37 -14.29 -6.68
CA THR A 269 -6.34 -15.15 -5.99
C THR A 269 -6.73 -16.36 -6.83
N LYS A 270 -6.80 -16.19 -8.16
CA LYS A 270 -7.11 -17.28 -9.11
C LYS A 270 -5.98 -18.31 -9.14
N GLU A 271 -4.73 -17.86 -9.12
CA GLU A 271 -3.55 -18.73 -9.20
C GLU A 271 -3.31 -19.49 -7.88
N PHE A 272 -3.33 -18.80 -6.74
CA PHE A 272 -2.96 -19.39 -5.46
C PHE A 272 -4.13 -19.90 -4.62
N SER A 273 -5.38 -19.66 -5.05
CA SER A 273 -6.61 -19.76 -4.25
C SER A 273 -6.71 -18.72 -3.12
N LEU A 274 -7.94 -18.35 -2.75
CA LEU A 274 -8.19 -17.39 -1.68
C LEU A 274 -7.64 -17.85 -0.33
N GLU A 275 -7.71 -19.15 -0.06
CA GLU A 275 -7.27 -19.76 1.20
C GLU A 275 -5.75 -19.67 1.36
N THR A 276 -4.97 -20.05 0.34
CA THR A 276 -3.50 -19.91 0.40
C THR A 276 -3.10 -18.44 0.51
N VAL A 277 -3.76 -17.54 -0.24
CA VAL A 277 -3.47 -16.10 -0.15
C VAL A 277 -3.73 -15.57 1.26
N GLN A 278 -4.81 -16.00 1.90
CA GLN A 278 -5.10 -15.62 3.28
C GLN A 278 -4.12 -16.25 4.27
N ARG A 279 -3.74 -17.52 4.08
CA ARG A 279 -2.78 -18.24 4.93
C ARG A 279 -1.40 -17.61 4.88
N THR A 280 -0.89 -17.33 3.69
CA THR A 280 0.40 -16.65 3.47
C THR A 280 0.40 -15.25 4.09
N ARG A 281 -0.73 -14.53 4.05
CA ARG A 281 -0.81 -13.16 4.57
C ARG A 281 -1.08 -13.05 6.06
N PHE A 282 -1.87 -13.94 6.63
CA PHE A 282 -2.42 -13.77 7.98
C PHE A 282 -2.01 -14.84 8.99
N GLY A 283 -1.39 -15.95 8.54
CA GLY A 283 -1.07 -17.09 9.40
C GLY A 283 -2.32 -17.82 9.92
N SER A 284 -2.16 -19.08 10.35
CA SER A 284 -3.25 -19.96 10.82
C SER A 284 -4.03 -19.42 12.03
N ALA A 285 -3.50 -18.43 12.76
CA ALA A 285 -4.06 -17.96 14.02
C ALA A 285 -5.09 -16.81 13.91
N ARG A 286 -5.26 -16.15 12.75
CA ARG A 286 -6.08 -14.91 12.65
C ARG A 286 -7.59 -15.14 12.47
N HIS A 287 -8.07 -16.35 12.19
CA HIS A 287 -9.51 -16.58 11.95
C HIS A 287 -10.40 -16.49 13.21
N ARG A 288 -9.86 -16.19 14.41
CA ARG A 288 -10.63 -16.31 15.66
C ARG A 288 -10.84 -15.04 16.48
N ARG A 289 -10.50 -13.84 15.99
CA ARG A 289 -10.40 -12.65 16.88
C ARG A 289 -11.00 -11.31 16.44
N SER A 290 -11.87 -11.25 15.44
CA SER A 290 -12.44 -9.96 14.99
C SER A 290 -13.97 -9.92 15.02
N LEU A 291 -14.57 -9.98 16.22
CA LEU A 291 -15.96 -9.58 16.43
C LEU A 291 -16.08 -8.96 17.83
N ARG A 292 -15.91 -7.65 17.93
CA ARG A 292 -16.49 -6.83 19.01
C ARG A 292 -17.14 -5.61 18.37
N ALA A 293 -18.33 -5.26 18.85
CA ALA A 293 -19.06 -4.09 18.39
C ALA A 293 -18.34 -2.80 18.82
N SER A 294 -18.33 -1.81 17.92
CA SER A 294 -17.75 -0.48 18.15
C SER A 294 -18.74 0.39 18.93
N ASN A 295 -18.26 1.10 19.95
CA ASN A 295 -19.03 2.11 20.67
C ASN A 295 -18.82 3.48 19.99
N GLY A 296 -19.71 3.84 19.05
CA GLY A 296 -19.77 5.18 18.43
C GLY A 296 -18.57 5.58 17.55
N ARG A 297 -18.65 6.75 16.87
CA ARG A 297 -17.55 7.35 16.11
C ARG A 297 -16.92 8.49 16.92
N TYR A 298 -15.63 8.38 17.26
CA TYR A 298 -14.86 9.41 17.98
C TYR A 298 -14.80 10.80 17.31
N SER A 299 -15.17 10.90 16.03
CA SER A 299 -15.24 12.19 15.31
C SER A 299 -16.45 13.05 15.68
N GLU A 300 -17.45 12.50 16.37
CA GLU A 300 -18.69 13.21 16.74
C GLU A 300 -18.44 14.35 17.76
N GLU A 301 -17.31 14.32 18.48
CA GLU A 301 -16.96 15.31 19.52
C GLU A 301 -16.15 16.52 18.99
N VAL A 302 -15.78 16.55 17.71
CA VAL A 302 -14.77 17.48 17.18
C VAL A 302 -15.25 18.17 15.91
N SER A 303 -15.01 19.48 15.79
CA SER A 303 -15.48 20.31 14.68
C SER A 303 -14.36 20.89 13.82
N ASN A 304 -13.16 21.07 14.38
CA ASN A 304 -12.01 21.64 13.69
C ASN A 304 -10.84 20.63 13.63
N VAL A 305 -10.01 20.73 12.60
CA VAL A 305 -8.74 20.00 12.58
C VAL A 305 -7.80 20.57 13.64
N LEU A 306 -6.95 19.72 14.22
CA LEU A 306 -6.07 20.03 15.35
C LEU A 306 -6.81 20.52 16.60
N GLU A 307 -8.11 20.28 16.74
CA GLU A 307 -8.84 20.59 17.98
C GLU A 307 -8.48 19.59 19.08
N ILE A 308 -8.56 18.30 18.76
CA ILE A 308 -8.11 17.21 19.63
C ILE A 308 -7.14 16.34 18.84
N THR A 309 -5.93 16.18 19.38
CA THR A 309 -4.92 15.28 18.83
C THR A 309 -4.58 14.18 19.83
N GLU A 310 -4.62 12.94 19.37
CA GLU A 310 -4.23 11.75 20.11
C GLU A 310 -2.79 11.35 19.78
N PHE A 311 -1.98 11.04 20.80
CA PHE A 311 -0.61 10.56 20.62
C PHE A 311 -0.55 9.08 20.95
N ASP A 312 0.13 8.31 20.11
CA ASP A 312 0.36 6.89 20.33
C ASP A 312 1.78 6.50 19.94
N GLY A 313 2.36 5.58 20.71
CA GLY A 313 3.74 5.13 20.57
C GLY A 313 3.80 3.66 20.14
N TYR A 314 4.64 3.34 19.17
CA TYR A 314 4.95 1.96 18.79
C TYR A 314 6.44 1.76 18.58
N PHE A 315 6.89 0.50 18.57
CA PHE A 315 8.28 0.14 18.27
C PHE A 315 8.40 -0.41 16.86
N THR A 316 9.50 -0.11 16.18
CA THR A 316 9.83 -0.76 14.91
C THR A 316 10.13 -2.24 15.14
N SER A 317 9.63 -3.09 14.25
CA SER A 317 9.89 -4.54 14.29
C SER A 317 11.35 -4.92 14.02
N GLU A 318 12.12 -4.01 13.43
CA GLU A 318 13.54 -4.19 13.12
C GLU A 318 14.45 -3.38 14.05
N LEU A 319 15.62 -3.94 14.35
CA LEU A 319 16.70 -3.31 15.10
C LEU A 319 17.60 -2.55 14.11
N PRO A 320 17.81 -1.23 14.27
CA PRO A 320 18.68 -0.47 13.39
C PRO A 320 20.15 -0.90 13.53
N LYS A 321 20.91 -0.74 12.44
CA LYS A 321 22.35 -1.01 12.42
C LYS A 321 23.09 0.14 13.10
N GLY A 322 23.89 -0.18 14.12
CA GLY A 322 24.76 0.79 14.78
C GLY A 322 26.00 1.15 13.97
N TYR A 323 26.54 2.33 14.26
CA TYR A 323 27.72 2.89 13.59
C TYR A 323 29.00 2.08 13.81
N ILE A 324 29.20 1.51 15.01
CA ILE A 324 30.41 0.75 15.36
C ILE A 324 30.14 -0.75 15.25
N GLU A 325 30.91 -1.44 14.40
CA GLU A 325 30.88 -2.91 14.20
C GLU A 325 29.51 -3.46 13.71
N GLY A 326 28.58 -2.62 13.30
CA GLY A 326 27.23 -3.04 12.89
C GLY A 326 26.41 -3.67 14.01
N ARG A 327 26.73 -3.37 15.28
CA ARG A 327 25.98 -3.89 16.44
C ARG A 327 24.51 -3.47 16.36
N PRO A 328 23.55 -4.37 16.66
CA PRO A 328 22.15 -3.99 16.72
C PRO A 328 21.93 -2.94 17.80
N LEU A 329 21.29 -1.84 17.42
CA LEU A 329 20.77 -0.86 18.36
C LEU A 329 19.35 -1.27 18.82
N PRO A 330 18.85 -0.75 19.95
CA PRO A 330 17.47 -0.97 20.39
C PRO A 330 16.46 -0.57 19.30
N PRO A 331 15.27 -1.20 19.26
CA PRO A 331 14.24 -0.85 18.29
C PRO A 331 13.84 0.62 18.46
N LEU A 332 13.52 1.26 17.34
CA LEU A 332 13.13 2.65 17.32
C LEU A 332 11.70 2.77 17.86
N CYS A 333 11.52 3.52 18.95
CA CYS A 333 10.22 3.99 19.39
C CYS A 333 9.79 5.15 18.47
N VAL A 334 8.60 5.04 17.90
CA VAL A 334 7.96 6.01 17.02
C VAL A 334 6.70 6.48 17.72
N VAL A 335 6.58 7.78 17.95
CA VAL A 335 5.37 8.41 18.47
C VAL A 335 4.73 9.19 17.33
N VAL A 336 3.44 8.92 17.08
CA VAL A 336 2.65 9.64 16.07
C VAL A 336 1.55 10.44 16.75
N ALA A 337 1.32 11.65 16.26
CA ALA A 337 0.24 12.51 16.68
C ALA A 337 -0.84 12.49 15.60
N ARG A 338 -2.06 12.06 15.96
CA ARG A 338 -3.17 11.90 15.02
C ARG A 338 -4.34 12.79 15.39
N ASP A 339 -4.83 13.52 14.39
CA ASP A 339 -6.02 14.36 14.49
C ASP A 339 -7.30 13.51 14.59
N ASN A 340 -8.20 13.89 15.49
CA ASN A 340 -9.43 13.14 15.74
C ASN A 340 -10.54 13.36 14.71
N LEU A 341 -10.53 14.48 13.98
CA LEU A 341 -11.55 14.80 12.98
C LEU A 341 -11.30 14.01 11.69
N CYS A 342 -10.23 14.36 10.96
CA CYS A 342 -9.91 13.78 9.65
C CYS A 342 -8.95 12.58 9.73
N GLY A 343 -8.39 12.31 10.91
CA GLY A 343 -7.49 11.17 11.10
C GLY A 343 -6.09 11.38 10.54
N VAL A 344 -5.70 12.62 10.20
CA VAL A 344 -4.37 12.94 9.68
C VAL A 344 -3.32 12.74 10.75
N MET A 345 -2.19 12.16 10.39
CA MET A 345 -1.01 12.14 11.25
C MET A 345 -0.31 13.50 11.11
N ALA A 346 -0.45 14.33 12.13
CA ALA A 346 0.01 15.72 12.15
C ALA A 346 1.46 15.89 12.60
N GLY A 347 1.99 14.94 13.38
CA GLY A 347 3.35 14.97 13.91
C GLY A 347 3.95 13.59 14.14
N ILE A 348 5.29 13.54 14.18
CA ILE A 348 6.05 12.31 14.46
C ILE A 348 7.30 12.60 15.28
N GLY A 349 7.62 11.68 16.18
CA GLY A 349 8.83 11.76 16.99
C GLY A 349 9.42 10.40 17.28
N PHE A 350 10.67 10.40 17.73
CA PHE A 350 11.50 9.20 17.76
C PHE A 350 12.39 9.14 19.01
N SER A 351 12.63 7.92 19.50
CA SER A 351 13.61 7.64 20.56
C SER A 351 14.03 6.16 20.58
N PHE A 352 15.15 5.83 21.22
CA PHE A 352 15.61 4.43 21.38
C PHE A 352 14.91 3.65 22.52
N ALA A 353 14.02 4.32 23.24
CA ALA A 353 13.16 3.74 24.28
C ALA A 353 11.94 4.65 24.39
N GLU A 354 10.78 4.15 24.83
CA GLU A 354 9.61 4.99 25.02
C GLU A 354 9.88 6.04 26.11
N ARG A 355 10.20 7.27 25.69
CA ARG A 355 10.65 8.37 26.55
C ARG A 355 9.88 9.62 26.16
N ALA A 356 9.79 10.56 27.10
CA ALA A 356 9.20 11.87 26.84
C ALA A 356 9.86 12.62 25.66
N SER A 357 11.11 12.29 25.28
CA SER A 357 11.76 12.91 24.11
C SER A 357 11.10 12.57 22.78
N ALA A 358 10.53 11.37 22.59
CA ALA A 358 9.78 11.07 21.36
C ALA A 358 8.49 11.89 21.27
N TYR A 359 7.73 11.99 22.36
CA TYR A 359 6.52 12.82 22.40
C TYR A 359 6.83 14.30 22.18
N ARG A 360 7.91 14.83 22.79
CA ARG A 360 8.37 16.19 22.51
C ARG A 360 8.80 16.38 21.06
N MET A 361 9.48 15.41 20.47
CA MET A 361 9.85 15.47 19.06
C MET A 361 8.63 15.48 18.15
N ALA A 362 7.57 14.73 18.50
CA ALA A 362 6.29 14.77 17.79
C ALA A 362 5.62 16.15 17.91
N LEU A 363 5.62 16.76 19.10
CA LEU A 363 5.13 18.13 19.30
C LEU A 363 5.97 19.17 18.53
N PHE A 364 7.30 19.04 18.56
CA PHE A 364 8.20 19.87 17.76
C PHE A 364 7.90 19.75 16.27
N SER A 365 7.71 18.53 15.78
CA SER A 365 7.32 18.23 14.40
C SER A 365 6.01 18.93 14.04
N MET A 366 5.02 18.96 14.93
CA MET A 366 3.75 19.67 14.71
C MET A 366 3.94 21.19 14.69
N ALA A 367 4.71 21.73 15.64
CA ALA A 367 4.87 23.16 15.88
C ALA A 367 5.59 23.91 14.76
N VAL A 368 6.47 23.24 14.01
CA VAL A 368 7.29 23.88 12.96
C VAL A 368 6.80 23.52 11.54
N PRO A 369 7.15 24.33 10.52
CA PRO A 369 6.88 24.00 9.14
C PRO A 369 7.43 22.62 8.77
N LYS A 370 6.64 21.82 8.04
CA LYS A 370 7.02 20.42 7.73
C LYS A 370 8.22 20.34 6.80
N SER A 371 8.43 21.32 5.94
CA SER A 371 9.66 21.47 5.15
C SER A 371 10.89 21.58 6.06
N TYR A 372 10.83 22.46 7.07
CA TYR A 372 11.90 22.63 8.07
C TYR A 372 12.15 21.34 8.85
N PHE A 373 11.11 20.67 9.37
CA PHE A 373 11.27 19.41 10.11
C PHE A 373 11.88 18.28 9.25
N CYS A 374 11.39 18.10 8.02
CA CYS A 374 11.89 17.10 7.09
C CYS A 374 13.36 17.35 6.69
N GLU A 375 13.77 18.62 6.55
CA GLU A 375 15.15 19.03 6.26
C GLU A 375 16.14 18.60 7.35
N LEU A 376 15.71 18.57 8.63
CA LEU A 376 16.57 18.09 9.73
C LEU A 376 16.99 16.64 9.54
N PHE A 377 16.13 15.84 8.91
CA PHE A 377 16.42 14.47 8.52
C PHE A 377 16.99 14.38 7.10
N GLY A 378 17.19 15.46 6.35
CA GLY A 378 17.68 15.42 4.97
C GLY A 378 16.65 14.90 3.97
N ILE A 379 15.36 15.13 4.22
CA ILE A 379 14.26 14.86 3.29
C ILE A 379 13.87 16.18 2.63
N GLU A 380 14.02 16.25 1.32
CA GLU A 380 13.49 17.37 0.52
C GLU A 380 11.98 17.19 0.33
N LEU A 381 11.20 18.00 1.02
CA LEU A 381 9.74 17.95 0.97
C LEU A 381 9.24 18.81 -0.19
N LYS A 382 8.48 18.21 -1.12
CA LYS A 382 7.70 18.98 -2.09
C LYS A 382 6.51 19.65 -1.40
N ASP A 383 6.16 20.85 -1.86
CA ASP A 383 4.99 21.58 -1.40
C ASP A 383 3.73 20.70 -1.41
N ASP A 384 2.87 20.88 -0.40
CA ASP A 384 1.58 20.19 -0.28
C ASP A 384 1.65 18.66 -0.03
N TYR A 385 2.80 18.08 0.36
CA TYR A 385 2.84 16.65 0.73
C TYR A 385 2.49 16.39 2.20
N TRP A 386 2.81 17.34 3.08
CA TRP A 386 2.46 17.30 4.50
C TRP A 386 2.23 18.73 4.99
N ILE A 387 0.97 19.11 5.17
CA ILE A 387 0.52 20.51 5.34
C ILE A 387 0.10 20.85 6.77
N CYS A 388 0.19 19.89 7.69
CA CYS A 388 -0.21 20.14 9.07
C CYS A 388 0.81 21.06 9.74
N GLU A 389 0.36 22.09 10.45
CA GLU A 389 1.21 22.98 11.25
C GLU A 389 0.41 23.54 12.42
N GLY A 390 1.08 23.70 13.56
CA GLY A 390 0.50 24.25 14.78
C GLY A 390 0.22 23.18 15.84
N LEU A 391 0.10 23.65 17.08
CA LEU A 391 -0.19 22.81 18.23
C LEU A 391 -1.69 22.79 18.55
N PRO A 392 -2.26 21.65 18.93
CA PRO A 392 -3.65 21.55 19.31
C PRO A 392 -3.87 22.19 20.69
N PRO A 393 -5.02 22.84 20.94
CA PRO A 393 -5.36 23.38 22.26
C PRO A 393 -5.67 22.26 23.27
N HIS A 394 -6.11 21.08 22.79
CA HIS A 394 -6.40 19.92 23.61
C HIS A 394 -5.55 18.71 23.20
N LEU A 395 -4.83 18.14 24.16
CA LEU A 395 -4.01 16.94 23.97
C LEU A 395 -4.61 15.75 24.71
N LYS A 396 -4.84 14.65 23.99
CA LYS A 396 -5.15 13.34 24.58
C LYS A 396 -3.89 12.47 24.53
N LEU A 397 -3.33 12.16 25.71
CA LEU A 397 -2.09 11.39 25.88
C LEU A 397 -2.40 10.09 26.64
N ASP A 398 -1.74 8.99 26.27
CA ASP A 398 -1.83 7.75 27.05
C ASP A 398 -1.16 7.89 28.43
N ARG A 399 -1.62 7.10 29.41
CA ARG A 399 -0.96 6.98 30.72
C ARG A 399 0.35 6.20 30.54
N GLY A 400 1.46 6.93 30.39
CA GLY A 400 2.82 6.43 30.16
C GLY A 400 3.88 7.55 30.21
N PRO A 401 5.07 7.39 29.59
CA PRO A 401 6.13 8.42 29.55
C PRO A 401 5.66 9.79 29.00
N GLY A 402 4.64 9.77 28.14
CA GLY A 402 3.97 10.98 27.61
C GLY A 402 3.12 11.73 28.65
N SER A 403 2.67 11.10 29.73
CA SER A 403 1.83 11.74 30.76
C SER A 403 2.62 12.59 31.78
N THR A 404 3.95 12.71 31.62
CA THR A 404 4.78 13.43 32.57
C THR A 404 4.47 14.94 32.58
N PRO A 405 4.40 15.59 33.77
CA PRO A 405 4.15 17.04 33.87
C PRO A 405 5.17 17.87 33.06
N THR A 406 6.40 17.35 32.96
CA THR A 406 7.55 17.93 32.27
C THR A 406 7.59 17.68 30.76
N LEU A 407 6.54 17.09 30.17
CA LEU A 407 6.49 16.85 28.72
C LEU A 407 6.68 18.16 27.93
N VAL A 408 5.96 19.21 28.32
CA VAL A 408 6.16 20.57 27.80
C VAL A 408 6.84 21.37 28.89
N ARG A 409 8.03 21.91 28.62
CA ARG A 409 8.84 22.61 29.62
C ARG A 409 8.45 24.07 29.81
N ASP A 410 7.93 24.71 28.78
CA ASP A 410 7.48 26.10 28.79
C ASP A 410 5.99 26.18 29.12
N ASP A 411 5.62 26.96 30.12
CA ASP A 411 4.22 27.16 30.53
C ASP A 411 3.41 27.96 29.49
N ASN A 412 4.06 28.78 28.66
CA ASN A 412 3.40 29.61 27.65
C ASN A 412 2.94 28.82 26.41
N VAL A 413 3.54 27.65 26.18
CA VAL A 413 3.28 26.78 25.01
C VAL A 413 2.49 25.53 25.41
N LYS A 414 2.04 25.45 26.68
CA LYS A 414 1.27 24.31 27.20
C LYS A 414 -0.17 24.33 26.68
N PRO A 415 -0.65 23.22 26.08
CA PRO A 415 -2.06 23.07 25.76
C PRO A 415 -2.95 23.10 27.00
N VAL A 416 -4.15 23.66 26.84
CA VAL A 416 -5.05 24.10 27.92
C VAL A 416 -5.63 22.93 28.72
N ILE A 417 -5.82 21.76 28.09
CA ILE A 417 -6.43 20.58 28.74
C ILE A 417 -5.66 19.31 28.37
N ARG A 418 -5.24 18.56 29.39
CA ARG A 418 -4.68 17.19 29.28
C ARG A 418 -5.69 16.20 29.87
N ASP A 419 -6.50 15.57 29.02
CA ASP A 419 -7.42 14.53 29.48
C ASP A 419 -6.68 13.19 29.63
N MET A 420 -6.59 12.71 30.88
CA MET A 420 -6.08 11.38 31.17
C MET A 420 -7.19 10.35 30.99
N VAL A 421 -6.99 9.41 30.07
CA VAL A 421 -7.93 8.30 29.83
C VAL A 421 -7.98 7.38 31.07
N PRO A 422 -9.17 6.93 31.54
CA PRO A 422 -9.29 5.99 32.65
C PRO A 422 -8.56 4.67 32.38
N SER A 423 -7.89 4.13 33.40
CA SER A 423 -7.31 2.79 33.33
C SER A 423 -8.42 1.76 33.05
N TRP A 424 -8.23 0.92 32.01
CA TRP A 424 -9.12 -0.14 31.50
C TRP A 424 -10.12 0.20 30.38
N SER A 425 -10.17 1.41 29.83
CA SER A 425 -10.97 1.70 28.62
C SER A 425 -10.22 1.35 27.33
N GLY A 426 -10.10 0.05 27.01
CA GLY A 426 -9.43 -0.41 25.78
C GLY A 426 -10.09 0.00 24.45
N GLN A 427 -11.19 0.76 24.49
CA GLN A 427 -11.92 1.21 23.30
C GLN A 427 -11.55 2.63 22.84
N SER A 428 -11.21 3.53 23.77
CA SER A 428 -10.75 4.90 23.44
C SER A 428 -9.42 4.96 22.68
N LYS A 429 -8.77 3.79 22.50
CA LYS A 429 -7.50 3.61 21.78
C LYS A 429 -7.66 3.08 20.36
N ALA A 430 -8.86 2.65 19.97
CA ALA A 430 -9.08 1.90 18.72
C ALA A 430 -8.75 2.71 17.45
N THR A 431 -8.83 4.04 17.54
CA THR A 431 -8.59 4.94 16.42
C THR A 431 -7.13 4.83 15.98
N VAL A 432 -6.16 5.16 16.85
CA VAL A 432 -4.73 5.21 16.48
C VAL A 432 -4.10 3.81 16.37
N GLU A 433 -4.44 2.87 17.27
CA GLU A 433 -3.90 1.49 17.26
C GLU A 433 -4.15 0.76 15.93
N SER A 434 -5.27 1.05 15.26
CA SER A 434 -5.61 0.44 13.97
C SER A 434 -4.63 0.80 12.84
N SER A 435 -3.91 1.90 12.98
CA SER A 435 -2.97 2.45 12.00
C SER A 435 -1.53 1.98 12.17
N HIS A 436 -1.20 1.41 13.34
CA HIS A 436 0.14 0.92 13.62
C HIS A 436 0.50 -0.32 12.78
N PRO A 437 1.78 -0.50 12.42
CA PRO A 437 2.28 -1.76 11.90
C PRO A 437 1.95 -2.89 12.89
N ARG A 438 1.20 -3.90 12.43
CA ARG A 438 0.77 -5.00 13.30
C ARG A 438 1.91 -6.00 13.48
N ASP A 439 2.37 -6.16 14.71
CA ASP A 439 3.29 -7.23 15.06
C ASP A 439 2.61 -8.59 14.91
N VAL A 440 3.22 -9.46 14.10
CA VAL A 440 2.80 -10.85 13.95
C VAL A 440 3.58 -11.67 14.96
N LYS A 441 2.89 -12.22 15.97
CA LYS A 441 3.51 -13.20 16.87
C LYS A 441 3.67 -14.53 16.12
N PHE A 442 4.92 -14.92 15.88
CA PHE A 442 5.27 -16.22 15.32
C PHE A 442 5.37 -17.27 16.43
N GLU A 443 4.89 -18.49 16.21
CA GLU A 443 5.14 -19.63 17.09
C GLU A 443 6.54 -20.20 16.78
N GLY A 444 7.46 -20.25 17.75
CA GLY A 444 8.83 -20.75 17.56
C GLY A 444 9.90 -20.13 18.47
N ARG A 445 11.20 -20.38 18.18
CA ARG A 445 12.34 -19.78 18.90
C ARG A 445 12.34 -18.24 18.74
N PRO A 446 12.73 -17.46 19.78
CA PRO A 446 12.85 -16.02 19.67
C PRO A 446 13.80 -15.64 18.52
N SER A 447 13.31 -14.80 17.60
CA SER A 447 14.09 -14.26 16.48
C SER A 447 13.85 -12.75 16.43
N TYR A 448 14.85 -12.01 15.94
CA TYR A 448 14.78 -10.57 15.73
C TYR A 448 15.19 -10.23 14.29
N VAL A 449 14.70 -9.11 13.79
CA VAL A 449 15.05 -8.62 12.45
C VAL A 449 16.11 -7.54 12.59
N LEU A 450 17.30 -7.78 12.03
CA LEU A 450 18.34 -6.75 11.92
C LEU A 450 18.10 -5.93 10.65
N SER A 451 17.99 -4.62 10.78
CA SER A 451 17.87 -3.71 9.64
C SER A 451 19.24 -3.45 9.01
N GLY A 452 19.26 -3.25 7.69
CA GLY A 452 20.40 -2.67 7.00
C GLY A 452 20.52 -1.16 7.17
N LEU A 453 19.49 -0.51 7.73
CA LEU A 453 19.37 0.94 7.87
C LEU A 453 19.96 1.43 9.19
N THR A 454 20.58 2.62 9.16
CA THR A 454 20.95 3.36 10.37
C THR A 454 19.70 3.86 11.11
N PRO A 455 19.79 4.29 12.39
CA PRO A 455 18.65 4.87 13.10
C PRO A 455 18.02 6.06 12.36
N VAL A 456 18.83 6.92 11.76
CA VAL A 456 18.35 8.09 11.03
C VAL A 456 17.64 7.69 9.73
N GLU A 457 18.17 6.71 9.00
CA GLU A 457 17.53 6.17 7.79
C GLU A 457 16.21 5.46 8.11
N LEU A 458 16.15 4.75 9.23
CA LEU A 458 14.94 4.13 9.74
C LEU A 458 13.87 5.19 10.06
N ALA A 459 14.27 6.29 10.70
CA ALA A 459 13.38 7.42 10.96
C ALA A 459 12.91 8.11 9.67
N LYS A 460 13.79 8.33 8.69
CA LYS A 460 13.43 8.82 7.36
C LYS A 460 12.32 7.96 6.74
N ARG A 461 12.45 6.63 6.84
CA ARG A 461 11.44 5.69 6.34
C ARG A 461 10.10 5.84 7.06
N GLU A 462 10.10 5.98 8.39
CA GLU A 462 8.85 6.14 9.15
C GLU A 462 8.19 7.52 8.89
N ILE A 463 8.96 8.60 8.67
CA ILE A 463 8.43 9.90 8.20
C ILE A 463 7.72 9.72 6.85
N LEU A 464 8.38 9.07 5.88
CA LEU A 464 7.79 8.82 4.56
C LEU A 464 6.59 7.86 4.63
N ARG A 465 6.59 6.92 5.57
CA ARG A 465 5.46 6.01 5.82
C ARG A 465 4.25 6.78 6.36
N LEU A 466 4.46 7.69 7.30
CA LEU A 466 3.42 8.58 7.83
C LEU A 466 2.81 9.43 6.72
N MET A 467 3.65 10.07 5.90
CA MET A 467 3.16 10.82 4.74
C MET A 467 2.37 9.92 3.80
N GLY A 468 2.85 8.70 3.55
CA GLY A 468 2.13 7.68 2.80
C GLY A 468 0.77 7.35 3.40
N TYR A 469 0.65 7.23 4.72
CA TYR A 469 -0.62 7.02 5.41
C TYR A 469 -1.62 8.16 5.12
N ASN A 470 -1.17 9.42 5.24
CA ASN A 470 -2.00 10.60 5.04
C ASN A 470 -2.61 10.68 3.62
N HIS A 471 -1.93 10.11 2.62
CA HIS A 471 -2.41 10.10 1.23
C HIS A 471 -3.13 8.81 0.81
N GLN A 472 -3.00 7.73 1.58
CA GLN A 472 -3.45 6.40 1.14
C GLN A 472 -4.59 5.80 1.98
N THR A 473 -4.80 6.28 3.20
CA THR A 473 -5.82 5.72 4.10
C THR A 473 -7.20 6.22 3.72
N ASP A 474 -8.18 5.32 3.73
CA ASP A 474 -9.58 5.63 3.43
C ASP A 474 -10.29 6.14 4.69
N MET A 475 -10.75 7.38 4.64
CA MET A 475 -11.49 8.09 5.68
C MET A 475 -12.95 8.38 5.26
N SER A 476 -13.48 7.69 4.25
CA SER A 476 -14.88 7.85 3.80
C SER A 476 -15.90 7.64 4.93
N ALA A 477 -15.60 6.77 5.89
CA ALA A 477 -16.42 6.56 7.07
C ALA A 477 -16.51 7.79 8.02
N ARG A 478 -15.68 8.82 7.81
CA ARG A 478 -15.66 10.08 8.57
C ARG A 478 -16.19 11.26 7.76
N MET A 479 -16.63 11.03 6.52
CA MET A 479 -17.21 12.05 5.67
C MET A 479 -18.71 12.08 5.89
N GLU A 480 -19.22 13.25 6.24
CA GLU A 480 -20.66 13.51 6.28
C GLU A 480 -21.23 13.69 4.86
N ILE A 481 -22.55 13.58 4.75
CA ILE A 481 -23.25 13.87 3.49
C ILE A 481 -23.25 15.38 3.28
N ASP A 482 -22.17 15.88 2.69
CA ASP A 482 -21.94 17.28 2.39
C ASP A 482 -21.61 17.44 0.89
N PRO A 483 -22.26 18.36 0.15
CA PRO A 483 -21.98 18.61 -1.26
C PRO A 483 -20.51 18.94 -1.57
N ASP A 484 -19.83 19.66 -0.69
CA ASP A 484 -18.42 20.04 -0.87
C ASP A 484 -17.48 18.85 -0.62
N LEU A 485 -17.84 17.95 0.32
CA LEU A 485 -17.06 16.73 0.57
C LEU A 485 -17.28 15.67 -0.52
N ALA A 486 -18.38 15.71 -1.26
CA ALA A 486 -18.70 14.71 -2.29
C ALA A 486 -17.62 14.58 -3.39
N TYR A 487 -16.86 15.65 -3.63
CA TYR A 487 -15.78 15.71 -4.62
C TYR A 487 -14.38 15.68 -4.00
N THR A 488 -14.28 15.64 -2.68
CA THR A 488 -13.00 15.58 -1.96
C THR A 488 -12.56 14.12 -1.84
N LEU A 489 -11.27 13.81 -2.10
CA LEU A 489 -10.80 12.45 -1.87
C LEU A 489 -10.92 12.08 -0.39
N PRO A 490 -11.31 10.83 -0.05
CA PRO A 490 -11.45 10.38 1.32
C PRO A 490 -10.09 10.06 1.95
N THR A 491 -9.09 10.93 1.82
CA THR A 491 -7.77 10.76 2.44
C THR A 491 -7.61 11.73 3.61
N PRO A 492 -6.85 11.37 4.66
CA PRO A 492 -6.61 12.29 5.77
C PRO A 492 -6.05 13.64 5.33
N HIS A 493 -5.15 13.62 4.34
CA HIS A 493 -4.54 14.82 3.79
C HIS A 493 -5.56 15.75 3.12
N GLU A 494 -6.39 15.24 2.21
CA GLU A 494 -7.37 16.07 1.49
C GLU A 494 -8.48 16.57 2.42
N LEU A 495 -8.90 15.76 3.39
CA LEU A 495 -9.84 16.21 4.41
C LEU A 495 -9.23 17.32 5.29
N TYR A 496 -7.97 17.19 5.71
CA TYR A 496 -7.29 18.26 6.44
C TYR A 496 -7.25 19.56 5.63
N LYS A 497 -6.87 19.46 4.35
CA LYS A 497 -6.82 20.59 3.41
C LYS A 497 -8.19 21.25 3.26
N HIS A 498 -9.24 20.44 3.07
CA HIS A 498 -10.62 20.89 2.93
C HIS A 498 -11.09 21.71 4.14
N TYR A 499 -10.87 21.22 5.37
CA TYR A 499 -11.29 21.91 6.59
C TYR A 499 -10.42 23.13 6.89
N SER A 500 -9.09 23.03 6.72
CA SER A 500 -8.16 24.13 6.96
C SER A 500 -8.41 25.32 6.02
N ALA A 501 -8.71 25.06 4.74
CA ALA A 501 -9.06 26.10 3.76
C ALA A 501 -10.35 26.88 4.13
N ARG A 502 -11.19 26.33 5.01
CA ARG A 502 -12.41 26.95 5.53
C ARG A 502 -12.23 27.53 6.94
N LEU A 503 -10.99 27.70 7.39
CA LEU A 503 -10.64 28.18 8.73
C LEU A 503 -11.18 27.29 9.87
N ARG A 504 -11.49 26.02 9.58
CA ARG A 504 -11.85 25.01 10.60
C ARG A 504 -10.60 24.34 11.15
N ASN A 505 -9.68 25.14 11.68
CA ASN A 505 -8.38 24.71 12.16
C ASN A 505 -8.07 25.37 13.51
N SER A 506 -7.81 24.55 14.53
CA SER A 506 -7.51 24.99 15.90
C SER A 506 -6.01 25.01 16.20
N GLY A 507 -5.15 24.80 15.20
CA GLY A 507 -3.69 24.80 15.38
C GLY A 507 -3.14 26.15 15.82
N LEU A 508 -2.53 26.19 17.01
CA LEU A 508 -1.85 27.37 17.55
C LEU A 508 -0.48 27.53 16.88
N PRO A 509 -0.16 28.69 16.31
CA PRO A 509 1.16 28.95 15.73
C PRO A 509 2.21 29.07 16.84
N VAL A 510 3.42 28.56 16.58
CA VAL A 510 4.56 28.65 17.50
C VAL A 510 5.80 29.01 16.69
N SER A 511 6.61 29.95 17.19
CA SER A 511 7.86 30.28 16.50
C SER A 511 8.86 29.13 16.59
N ILE A 512 9.76 28.99 15.61
CA ILE A 512 10.79 27.94 15.64
C ILE A 512 11.65 28.04 16.90
N ALA A 513 11.98 29.27 17.34
CA ALA A 513 12.79 29.49 18.54
C ALA A 513 12.08 28.98 19.82
N GLU A 514 10.80 29.26 19.99
CA GLU A 514 10.01 28.76 21.12
C GLU A 514 9.80 27.25 21.05
N ALA A 515 9.58 26.70 19.85
CA ALA A 515 9.48 25.27 19.64
C ALA A 515 10.78 24.55 20.02
N VAL A 516 11.94 25.12 19.66
CA VAL A 516 13.27 24.62 20.07
C VAL A 516 13.39 24.60 21.59
N ARG A 517 13.12 25.71 22.27
CA ARG A 517 13.21 25.81 23.74
C ARG A 517 12.28 24.84 24.45
N SER A 518 11.05 24.70 23.95
CA SER A 518 9.99 23.93 24.59
C SER A 518 10.18 22.42 24.45
N PHE A 519 10.63 21.95 23.28
CA PHE A 519 10.53 20.54 22.91
C PHE A 519 11.87 19.84 22.72
N LEU A 520 12.91 20.51 22.23
CA LEU A 520 14.19 19.85 21.99
C LEU A 520 14.93 19.53 23.30
N THR A 521 15.89 18.62 23.24
CA THR A 521 16.64 18.18 24.43
C THR A 521 17.73 19.20 24.76
N PRO A 522 17.75 19.80 25.96
CA PRO A 522 18.72 20.79 26.36
C PRO A 522 20.02 20.06 26.70
N ILE A 523 21.13 20.61 26.23
CA ILE A 523 22.45 20.03 26.36
C ILE A 523 23.48 21.13 26.64
N PRO A 524 24.48 20.89 27.50
CA PRO A 524 25.63 21.76 27.58
C PRO A 524 26.50 21.57 26.32
N VAL A 525 26.95 22.68 25.72
CA VAL A 525 27.88 22.67 24.58
C VAL A 525 29.02 23.65 24.82
N PHE A 526 30.17 23.41 24.19
CA PHE A 526 31.37 24.21 24.45
C PHE A 526 31.80 24.96 23.20
N ALA A 527 31.71 26.29 23.24
CA ALA A 527 32.26 27.16 22.21
C ALA A 527 33.78 27.27 22.38
N LYS A 528 34.52 27.07 21.28
CA LYS A 528 35.97 27.26 21.15
C LYS A 528 36.25 28.26 20.05
N LYS A 529 37.51 28.67 19.86
CA LYS A 529 37.92 29.64 18.82
C LYS A 529 37.49 29.30 17.39
N ASP A 530 37.23 28.02 17.09
CA ASP A 530 36.97 27.51 15.75
C ASP A 530 35.55 26.94 15.55
N GLY A 531 34.68 27.05 16.56
CA GLY A 531 33.29 26.60 16.49
C GLY A 531 32.75 26.08 17.84
N VAL A 532 31.54 25.54 17.82
CA VAL A 532 30.88 24.93 18.99
C VAL A 532 31.06 23.42 18.95
N TYR A 533 31.30 22.83 20.11
CA TYR A 533 31.56 21.40 20.24
C TYR A 533 30.48 20.75 21.11
N LEU A 534 29.93 19.65 20.58
CA LEU A 534 29.25 18.62 21.34
C LEU A 534 30.12 17.37 21.21
N ASP A 535 30.77 16.98 22.30
CA ASP A 535 31.82 15.95 22.32
C ASP A 535 32.96 16.24 21.32
N ASP A 536 33.30 15.26 20.49
CA ASP A 536 34.32 15.35 19.45
C ASP A 536 33.82 15.99 18.15
N ARG A 537 32.55 16.40 18.10
CA ARG A 537 31.89 16.90 16.89
C ARG A 537 31.79 18.42 16.93
N ARG A 538 32.26 19.04 15.84
CA ARG A 538 32.25 20.50 15.65
C ARG A 538 31.00 20.93 14.89
N PHE A 539 30.41 22.03 15.34
CA PHE A 539 29.26 22.71 14.78
C PHE A 539 29.60 24.18 14.52
N ASP A 540 29.13 24.70 13.40
CA ASP A 540 29.47 26.06 12.97
C ASP A 540 28.45 26.58 11.94
N CYS A 541 28.25 27.89 11.91
CA CYS A 541 27.46 28.59 10.88
C CYS A 541 27.93 30.05 10.74
N ALA A 542 27.50 30.72 9.68
CA ALA A 542 27.84 32.13 9.46
C ALA A 542 27.27 33.05 10.56
N GLU A 543 25.99 32.85 10.91
CA GLU A 543 25.29 33.65 11.93
C GLU A 543 25.99 33.62 13.29
N LEU A 544 26.52 32.46 13.71
CA LEU A 544 27.31 32.35 14.94
C LEU A 544 28.60 33.18 14.86
N ARG A 545 29.29 33.19 13.71
CA ARG A 545 30.52 33.96 13.52
C ARG A 545 30.24 35.46 13.57
N ASP A 546 29.12 35.89 13.02
CA ASP A 546 28.69 37.28 12.99
C ASP A 546 28.40 37.84 14.40
N THR A 547 28.07 36.99 15.38
CA THR A 547 27.95 37.40 16.80
C THR A 547 29.27 37.89 17.42
N GLY A 548 30.42 37.55 16.81
CA GLY A 548 31.75 37.82 17.37
C GLY A 548 32.09 37.00 18.62
N LEU A 549 31.26 36.03 19.01
CA LEU A 549 31.50 35.18 20.18
C LEU A 549 32.82 34.41 20.09
N LEU A 550 33.13 33.85 18.90
CA LEU A 550 34.34 33.05 18.70
C LEU A 550 35.62 33.90 18.80
N ASP A 551 35.57 35.15 18.32
CA ASP A 551 36.68 36.10 18.43
C ASP A 551 36.92 36.53 19.88
N LYS A 552 35.85 36.74 20.65
CA LYS A 552 35.95 37.00 22.09
C LYS A 552 36.62 35.83 22.81
N ILE A 553 36.27 34.59 22.47
CA ILE A 553 36.90 33.37 23.04
C ILE A 553 38.36 33.27 22.63
N ALA A 554 38.71 33.57 21.38
CA ALA A 554 40.09 33.52 20.90
C ALA A 554 41.02 34.53 21.60
N ARG A 555 40.48 35.67 22.04
CA ARG A 555 41.20 36.70 22.80
C ARG A 555 41.29 36.39 24.30
N ASN A 556 40.42 35.51 24.81
CA ASN A 556 40.32 35.21 26.23
C ASN A 556 41.19 34.00 26.60
N SER A 557 41.85 34.04 27.76
CA SER A 557 42.78 33.00 28.21
C SER A 557 42.09 31.68 28.65
N LEU A 558 40.77 31.66 28.80
CA LEU A 558 39.99 30.47 29.20
C LEU A 558 39.83 29.41 28.09
N GLY A 559 40.09 29.72 26.82
CA GLY A 559 40.12 28.76 25.71
C GLY A 559 38.79 28.13 25.27
N SER A 560 37.76 28.10 26.14
CA SER A 560 36.40 27.66 25.84
C SER A 560 35.35 28.28 26.75
N VAL A 561 34.10 28.40 26.26
CA VAL A 561 32.93 28.89 27.01
C VAL A 561 31.80 27.87 26.90
N GLU A 562 31.16 27.55 28.02
CA GLU A 562 29.96 26.71 28.05
C GLU A 562 28.72 27.52 27.66
N LEU A 563 27.89 26.97 26.78
CA LEU A 563 26.64 27.55 26.31
C LEU A 563 25.49 26.57 26.53
N GLN A 564 24.28 27.11 26.69
CA GLN A 564 23.07 26.30 26.62
C GLN A 564 22.77 25.96 25.16
N GLY A 565 22.74 24.66 24.87
CA GLY A 565 22.37 24.12 23.57
C GLY A 565 21.07 23.31 23.62
N TYR A 566 20.55 22.99 22.45
CA TYR A 566 19.41 22.11 22.24
C TYR A 566 19.72 21.17 21.07
N MET A 567 19.27 19.92 21.16
CA MET A 567 19.47 18.93 20.11
C MET A 567 18.23 18.09 19.85
N LEU A 568 18.21 17.48 18.66
CA LEU A 568 17.28 16.43 18.27
C LEU A 568 17.96 15.06 18.51
N ASP A 569 17.57 14.34 19.56
CA ASP A 569 18.25 13.12 20.05
C ASP A 569 18.59 12.10 18.94
N LEU A 570 17.67 11.92 17.98
CA LEU A 570 17.81 10.91 16.93
C LEU A 570 18.69 11.36 15.75
N CYS A 571 18.80 12.67 15.49
CA CYS A 571 19.56 13.18 14.36
C CYS A 571 20.33 14.44 14.78
N VAL A 572 21.55 14.24 15.27
CA VAL A 572 22.44 15.30 15.76
C VAL A 572 23.25 15.88 14.58
N ARG A 573 22.58 16.14 13.45
CA ARG A 573 23.14 16.87 12.30
C ARG A 573 23.20 18.36 12.58
N HIS A 574 22.18 18.86 13.28
CA HIS A 574 22.00 20.23 13.67
C HIS A 574 21.86 20.33 15.19
N ILE A 575 22.41 21.39 15.75
CA ILE A 575 22.14 21.80 17.14
C ILE A 575 21.69 23.26 17.14
N TRP A 576 21.04 23.68 18.20
CA TRP A 576 20.67 25.07 18.43
C TRP A 576 21.38 25.56 19.68
N VAL A 577 21.89 26.77 19.65
CA VAL A 577 22.55 27.38 20.81
C VAL A 577 21.89 28.69 21.16
N GLU A 578 21.83 28.99 22.45
CA GLU A 578 21.36 30.28 22.94
C GLU A 578 22.54 31.22 23.14
N VAL A 579 22.61 32.27 22.33
CA VAL A 579 23.63 33.32 22.38
C VAL A 579 22.89 34.65 22.41
N ASP A 580 23.16 35.48 23.43
CA ASP A 580 22.49 36.77 23.62
C ASP A 580 20.95 36.66 23.52
N SER A 581 20.37 35.64 24.17
CA SER A 581 18.92 35.32 24.18
C SER A 581 18.31 34.98 22.81
N THR A 582 19.15 34.78 21.79
CA THR A 582 18.75 34.39 20.44
C THR A 582 19.11 32.93 20.19
N ILE A 583 18.18 32.19 19.59
CA ILE A 583 18.41 30.80 19.19
C ILE A 583 19.07 30.79 17.80
N ILE A 584 20.29 30.28 17.74
CA ILE A 584 21.06 30.16 16.49
C ILE A 584 21.20 28.68 16.14
N ARG A 585 20.82 28.30 14.90
CA ARG A 585 21.00 26.94 14.37
C ARG A 585 22.42 26.75 13.85
N LEU A 586 23.10 25.68 14.28
CA LEU A 586 24.45 25.32 13.86
C LEU A 586 24.45 23.98 13.13
N ASP A 587 25.17 23.92 12.01
CA ASP A 587 25.34 22.67 11.26
C ASP A 587 26.61 21.95 11.71
N ALA A 588 26.55 20.64 11.81
CA ALA A 588 27.73 19.82 11.99
C ALA A 588 28.71 19.94 10.81
N LYS A 589 30.01 19.96 11.11
CA LYS A 589 31.08 19.99 10.11
C LYS A 589 31.92 18.72 10.18
N LEU A 590 32.23 18.15 9.01
CA LEU A 590 33.19 17.06 8.91
C LEU A 590 34.61 17.58 9.22
N LYS A 591 35.44 16.72 9.82
CA LYS A 591 36.85 17.04 10.12
C LYS A 591 37.71 17.04 8.86
N ILE A 592 37.35 16.19 7.89
CA ILE A 592 37.98 16.03 6.59
C ILE A 592 36.85 16.01 5.56
N ARG A 593 37.10 16.46 4.34
CA ARG A 593 36.11 16.38 3.25
C ARG A 593 35.87 14.90 2.93
N ASP A 594 34.66 14.44 3.23
CA ASP A 594 34.23 13.04 3.11
C ASP A 594 32.73 13.01 2.78
N ASP A 595 32.12 11.82 2.77
CA ASP A 595 30.70 11.63 2.52
C ASP A 595 29.81 12.36 3.57
N GLU A 596 28.85 13.16 3.09
CA GLU A 596 27.89 13.86 3.94
C GLU A 596 26.96 12.92 4.71
N SER A 597 26.84 11.65 4.29
CA SER A 597 26.11 10.63 5.04
C SER A 597 26.60 10.49 6.49
N LEU A 598 27.89 10.74 6.74
CA LEU A 598 28.54 10.74 8.05
C LEU A 598 28.01 11.85 9.00
N LEU A 599 27.25 12.81 8.47
CA LEU A 599 26.61 13.84 9.29
C LEU A 599 25.31 13.34 9.95
N PHE A 600 24.69 12.28 9.43
CA PHE A 600 23.43 11.75 9.96
C PHE A 600 23.70 10.73 11.06
N VAL A 601 23.91 11.22 12.29
CA VAL A 601 24.28 10.39 13.45
C VAL A 601 23.34 10.67 14.61
N SER A 602 22.90 9.62 15.29
CA SER A 602 22.11 9.72 16.52
C SER A 602 23.00 9.92 17.76
N ILE A 603 22.41 10.39 18.88
CA ILE A 603 23.16 10.56 20.12
C ILE A 603 23.74 9.24 20.65
N GLU A 604 23.07 8.11 20.41
CA GLU A 604 23.53 6.80 20.87
C GLU A 604 24.78 6.34 20.08
N GLU A 605 24.82 6.64 18.78
CA GLU A 605 26.00 6.40 17.96
C GLU A 605 27.18 7.31 18.36
N LEU A 606 26.92 8.58 18.72
CA LEU A 606 27.95 9.49 19.26
C LEU A 606 28.53 8.99 20.59
N LYS A 607 27.71 8.41 21.47
CA LYS A 607 28.18 7.79 22.72
C LYS A 607 29.07 6.58 22.44
N GLN A 608 28.65 5.68 21.55
CA GLN A 608 29.46 4.53 21.15
C GLN A 608 30.82 4.98 20.59
N TRP A 609 30.84 6.03 19.76
CA TRP A 609 32.06 6.63 19.25
C TRP A 609 32.97 7.14 20.36
N ARG A 610 32.41 7.88 21.31
CA ARG A 610 33.16 8.41 22.45
C ARG A 610 33.79 7.30 23.29
N GLU A 611 33.03 6.25 23.60
CA GLU A 611 33.52 5.09 24.37
C GLU A 611 34.64 4.34 23.63
N ALA A 612 34.51 4.16 22.32
CA ALA A 612 35.53 3.53 21.49
C ALA A 612 36.80 4.39 21.43
N ARG A 613 36.66 5.72 21.23
CA ARG A 613 37.78 6.67 21.21
C ARG A 613 38.46 6.78 22.56
N ALA A 614 37.73 6.76 23.67
CA ALA A 614 38.33 6.79 25.00
C ALA A 614 39.30 5.61 25.22
N ARG A 615 38.91 4.40 24.80
CA ARG A 615 39.78 3.20 24.85
C ARG A 615 41.02 3.34 23.97
N VAL A 616 40.87 3.88 22.76
CA VAL A 616 42.00 4.07 21.83
C VAL A 616 42.92 5.19 22.30
N ASN A 617 42.38 6.31 22.78
CA ASN A 617 43.17 7.45 23.27
C ASN A 617 44.03 7.04 24.48
N ALA A 618 43.48 6.26 25.43
CA ALA A 618 44.26 5.74 26.55
C ALA A 618 45.45 4.91 26.08
N LYS A 619 45.24 3.97 25.14
CA LYS A 619 46.33 3.19 24.51
C LYS A 619 47.30 4.08 23.72
N PHE A 620 46.80 5.13 23.07
CA PHE A 620 47.62 6.02 22.27
C PHE A 620 48.56 6.87 23.12
N GLU A 621 48.16 7.30 24.33
CA GLU A 621 49.07 8.01 25.24
C GLU A 621 50.22 7.12 25.70
N GLU A 622 49.95 5.86 26.04
CA GLU A 622 50.99 4.86 26.35
C GLU A 622 51.91 4.62 25.15
N HIS A 623 51.33 4.39 23.97
CA HIS A 623 52.05 4.24 22.71
C HIS A 623 52.90 5.46 22.39
N ARG A 624 52.41 6.69 22.59
CA ARG A 624 53.14 7.92 22.30
C ARG A 624 54.40 8.02 23.13
N SER A 625 54.32 7.68 24.42
CA SER A 625 55.47 7.64 25.30
C SER A 625 56.46 6.54 24.89
N ALA A 626 55.96 5.33 24.61
CA ALA A 626 56.79 4.19 24.21
C ALA A 626 57.48 4.42 22.85
N ALA A 627 56.76 4.93 21.86
CA ALA A 627 57.31 5.26 20.54
C ALA A 627 58.37 6.37 20.63
N ALA A 628 58.16 7.37 21.50
CA ALA A 628 59.19 8.38 21.74
C ALA A 628 60.44 7.76 22.37
N ALA A 629 60.30 6.83 23.33
CA ALA A 629 61.42 6.11 23.92
C ALA A 629 62.15 5.24 22.90
N GLU A 630 61.45 4.48 22.06
CA GLU A 630 62.05 3.65 21.00
C GLU A 630 62.86 4.49 20.00
N MET A 631 62.36 5.67 19.63
CA MET A 631 63.08 6.61 18.76
C MET A 631 64.35 7.16 19.43
N MET A 632 64.29 7.43 20.75
CA MET A 632 65.47 7.81 21.52
C MET A 632 66.49 6.67 21.55
N GLU A 633 66.08 5.45 21.90
CA GLU A 633 66.94 4.26 21.93
C GLU A 633 67.58 3.99 20.56
N SER A 634 66.81 4.11 19.48
CA SER A 634 67.31 3.94 18.11
C SER A 634 68.35 4.99 17.72
N PHE A 635 68.16 6.24 18.15
CA PHE A 635 69.16 7.30 17.95
C PHE A 635 70.45 7.01 18.74
N GLU A 636 70.32 6.61 20.00
CA GLU A 636 71.49 6.26 20.83
C GLU A 636 72.25 5.07 20.23
N ALA A 637 71.56 4.05 19.73
CA ALA A 637 72.16 2.91 19.06
C ALA A 637 72.88 3.29 17.75
N SER A 638 72.34 4.24 16.99
CA SER A 638 72.91 4.66 15.68
C SER A 638 74.05 5.68 15.79
N THR A 639 74.03 6.55 16.80
CA THR A 639 74.99 7.66 16.94
C THR A 639 76.01 7.43 18.07
N GLY A 640 75.74 6.51 19.00
CA GLY A 640 76.53 6.28 20.22
C GLY A 640 76.39 7.40 21.27
N GLU A 641 75.58 8.43 20.99
CA GLU A 641 75.38 9.60 21.85
C GLU A 641 73.94 9.61 22.40
N LYS A 642 73.76 10.13 23.62
CA LYS A 642 72.43 10.21 24.24
C LYS A 642 71.50 11.16 23.49
N TRP A 643 70.18 10.91 23.49
CA TRP A 643 69.22 11.80 22.80
C TRP A 643 69.28 13.27 23.30
N THR A 644 69.62 13.49 24.58
CA THR A 644 69.74 14.82 25.20
C THR A 644 71.15 15.13 25.71
N VAL A 645 72.12 15.33 24.80
CA VAL A 645 73.49 15.77 25.15
C VAL A 645 73.60 17.28 25.46
N GLY A 646 72.59 18.06 25.09
CA GLY A 646 72.61 19.53 25.21
C GLY A 646 72.73 20.02 26.66
N ARG A 647 73.79 20.79 26.97
CA ARG A 647 73.93 21.49 28.27
C ARG A 647 73.45 22.94 28.15
N ARG A 648 72.56 23.36 29.04
CA ARG A 648 72.09 24.76 29.12
C ARG A 648 73.21 25.64 29.70
N LYS A 649 73.80 26.52 28.88
CA LYS A 649 74.81 27.51 29.33
C LYS A 649 74.16 28.89 29.47
N SER A 650 74.51 29.63 30.51
CA SER A 650 74.05 31.01 30.75
C SER A 650 74.90 32.01 29.95
N GLY A 651 74.24 33.00 29.34
CA GLY A 651 74.84 34.03 28.48
C GLY A 651 74.71 33.75 26.97
N PRO A 652 74.82 34.77 26.10
CA PRO A 652 74.78 34.57 24.66
C PRO A 652 75.96 33.69 24.21
N ALA A 653 75.71 32.77 23.28
CA ALA A 653 76.75 31.89 22.75
C ALA A 653 77.90 32.71 22.16
N LYS A 654 79.11 32.57 22.71
CA LYS A 654 80.31 33.20 22.16
C LYS A 654 80.60 32.56 20.80
N LYS A 655 80.28 33.26 19.72
CA LYS A 655 80.77 32.93 18.37
C LYS A 655 82.24 33.30 18.28
N ASP A 656 83.05 32.44 17.67
CA ASP A 656 84.46 32.72 17.48
C ASP A 656 84.64 33.98 16.60
N ARG A 657 85.59 34.83 16.94
CA ARG A 657 85.84 36.10 16.24
C ARG A 657 86.37 35.83 14.82
N GLN A 658 86.88 34.62 14.57
CA GLN A 658 87.33 34.12 13.27
C GLN A 658 86.17 33.64 12.40
N GLU A 659 85.24 32.83 12.94
CA GLU A 659 84.01 32.43 12.22
C GLU A 659 83.11 33.61 11.89
N THR A 660 83.05 34.61 12.77
CA THR A 660 82.29 35.85 12.50
C THR A 660 82.96 36.70 11.41
N LYS A 661 84.30 36.62 11.26
CA LYS A 661 85.05 37.29 10.17
C LYS A 661 84.95 36.52 8.85
N GLU A 662 84.93 35.19 8.87
CA GLU A 662 84.73 34.35 7.68
C GLU A 662 83.28 34.41 7.16
N ALA A 663 82.29 34.35 8.06
CA ALA A 663 80.89 34.58 7.73
C ALA A 663 80.67 35.99 7.15
N ASN A 664 81.31 37.02 7.72
CA ASN A 664 81.24 38.37 7.16
C ASN A 664 82.04 38.55 5.85
N ARG A 665 83.13 37.81 5.62
CA ARG A 665 83.84 37.79 4.32
C ARG A 665 83.01 37.14 3.21
N HIS A 666 82.28 36.07 3.52
CA HIS A 666 81.35 35.44 2.56
C HIS A 666 80.12 36.30 2.26
N VAL A 667 79.68 37.14 3.21
CA VAL A 667 78.58 38.09 3.02
C VAL A 667 79.06 39.38 2.30
N SER A 668 80.30 39.83 2.52
CA SER A 668 80.86 41.00 1.82
C SER A 668 81.33 40.69 0.38
N GLY A 669 81.80 39.46 0.10
CA GLY A 669 82.20 39.03 -1.24
C GLY A 669 81.04 38.83 -2.22
N ARG A 670 79.78 38.79 -1.74
CA ARG A 670 78.56 38.75 -2.57
C ARG A 670 77.98 40.13 -2.90
N LYS A 671 78.58 41.22 -2.41
CA LYS A 671 78.19 42.60 -2.77
C LYS A 671 79.19 43.28 -3.70
N SER A 672 80.20 42.56 -4.20
CA SER A 672 81.17 43.06 -5.17
C SER A 672 81.49 42.03 -6.27
N ALA A 673 80.45 41.46 -6.87
CA ALA A 673 80.50 40.79 -8.17
C ALA A 673 79.20 41.08 -8.93
#